data_AF-A0A3Q9G389-F1
#
_entry.id   AF-A0A3Q9G389-F1
#
_cell.length_a   1.000
_cell.length_b   1.000
_cell.length_c   1.000
_cell.angle_alpha   90.00
_cell.angle_beta   90.00
_cell.angle_gamma   90.00
#
_symmetry.space_group_name_H-M   'P 1'
#
loop_
_entity.id
_entity.type
_entity.pdbx_description
1 polymer ?
#
loop_
_entity_poly.entity_id
_entity_poly.type
_entity_poly.pdbx_seq_one_letter_code
_entity_poly.pdbx_strand_id
1 'polypeptide(L)'
;MASVFLSQSERIERLRAQLQGRPATEQARRLAAAPRDTSLLYGVLLRGAARLDAGMELTDLEARLLVPLGHLLSEEEIREAGRVFAEESSVRHAPELFPQTLAARPLDEGYSVTDLIKDLPQMEDVSAQANVNVVDIGAGEGDECLAGEEFGRVVEEAGYGLTLVTSSAPAEQPTAALHARILLDRFHCVDATNGESGKDEIYWALSSGSDGGGKRAHRTGEYGAINTGDWATFRTEDKTLFDGSINNSVACHIACWEADDSTSGFYDEMGRKLRIISDELAKFSNLIGDLPAGQWENMAEWIMLGSMIVRLIEELIAWLRNDDDFIQEHTIVFDRAAIAVLATQPDKTRSLDFVGDGGVFRLYMKWAGPNPKHTVALFSGGRGTWLPPVQAWPGSATPSAPALAVHDSKLYCAVRGFDDQIWVSRRDGTTWTRFAAVSGHGTHHAPALASFNGRLYLAHTGRDGSSYVTTSTNGADWSAPVRVATAGSTAPTLAVRNGALVYAFGHGLQIYFTYSSNGTSWQPLAAVPGLGVFAGLHAPALATLQNKLHLAYRDPFGGNIQTTVHNGTSWSAPTRLAGTTPDGPALAVRGSNLYCAIRGHDSNIWFAGFDGAGWGGFQKTPTVITLTAPAIAAPNTDDLYFAYGSADF
;
A
#
# COMPACT_ATOMS: atom_id res chain seq x y z
N MET A 1 41.82 -1.24 -15.86
CA MET A 1 40.36 -1.32 -15.71
C MET A 1 39.98 -0.26 -14.70
N ALA A 2 39.33 0.82 -15.14
CA ALA A 2 38.77 1.80 -14.22
C ALA A 2 37.68 1.12 -13.38
N SER A 3 37.58 1.48 -12.11
CA SER A 3 36.49 1.02 -11.26
C SER A 3 35.19 1.62 -11.79
N VAL A 4 34.17 0.80 -12.08
CA VAL A 4 32.80 1.26 -12.42
C VAL A 4 32.15 1.97 -11.22
N PHE A 5 32.79 1.94 -10.05
CA PHE A 5 32.31 2.56 -8.83
C PHE A 5 33.23 3.69 -8.36
N LEU A 6 32.61 4.76 -7.88
CA LEU A 6 33.29 5.80 -7.11
C LEU A 6 33.92 5.20 -5.86
N SER A 7 35.13 5.63 -5.54
CA SER A 7 35.72 5.45 -4.22
C SER A 7 34.99 6.32 -3.18
N GLN A 8 35.16 6.00 -1.90
CA GLN A 8 34.65 6.81 -0.79
C GLN A 8 35.09 8.27 -0.92
N SER A 9 36.38 8.51 -1.20
CA SER A 9 36.93 9.86 -1.40
C SER A 9 36.26 10.59 -2.56
N GLU A 10 36.00 9.92 -3.68
CA GLU A 10 35.30 10.53 -4.81
C GLU A 10 33.84 10.87 -4.47
N ARG A 11 33.13 10.01 -3.72
CA ARG A 11 31.76 10.30 -3.26
C ARG A 11 31.71 11.51 -2.34
N ILE A 12 32.58 11.57 -1.34
CA ILE A 12 32.64 12.67 -0.38
C ILE A 12 33.03 13.98 -1.05
N GLU A 13 33.99 13.96 -1.99
CA GLU A 13 34.36 15.16 -2.74
C GLU A 13 33.23 15.62 -3.67
N ARG A 14 32.50 14.69 -4.30
CA ARG A 14 31.29 15.02 -5.09
C ARG A 14 30.22 15.67 -4.21
N LEU A 15 29.92 15.11 -3.04
CA LEU A 15 28.98 15.71 -2.08
C LEU A 15 29.43 17.13 -1.69
N ARG A 16 30.72 17.30 -1.36
CA ARG A 16 31.27 18.62 -0.99
C ARG A 16 31.11 19.62 -2.14
N ALA A 17 31.41 19.23 -3.37
CA ALA A 17 31.25 20.08 -4.54
C ALA A 17 29.79 20.46 -4.80
N GLN A 18 28.85 19.51 -4.65
CA GLN A 18 27.41 19.76 -4.74
C GLN A 18 26.94 20.79 -3.71
N LEU A 19 27.31 20.60 -2.43
CA LEU A 19 26.93 21.51 -1.34
C LEU A 19 27.55 22.91 -1.49
N GLN A 20 28.68 23.02 -2.19
CA GLN A 20 29.33 24.29 -2.52
C GLN A 20 28.80 24.93 -3.81
N GLY A 21 27.79 24.36 -4.47
CA GLY A 21 27.25 24.90 -5.73
C GLY A 21 28.26 24.96 -6.87
N ARG A 22 29.35 24.17 -6.79
CA ARG A 22 30.36 24.13 -7.86
C ARG A 22 29.80 23.28 -8.99
N PRO A 23 29.65 23.79 -10.23
CA PRO A 23 29.03 23.08 -11.35
C PRO A 23 29.95 22.01 -11.96
N ALA A 24 30.77 21.35 -11.12
CA ALA A 24 31.77 20.37 -11.53
C ALA A 24 31.14 19.05 -12.02
N THR A 25 29.85 18.82 -11.77
CA THR A 25 29.08 17.67 -12.25
C THR A 25 27.69 18.08 -12.70
N GLU A 26 27.10 17.31 -13.62
CA GLU A 26 25.72 17.53 -14.10
C GLU A 26 24.70 17.40 -12.95
N GLN A 27 24.94 16.45 -12.03
CA GLN A 27 24.19 16.29 -10.79
C GLN A 27 24.12 17.58 -9.96
N ALA A 28 25.24 18.29 -9.80
CA ALA A 28 25.29 19.53 -9.02
C ALA A 28 24.47 20.65 -9.68
N ARG A 29 24.43 20.69 -11.02
CA ARG A 29 23.57 21.62 -11.76
C ARG A 29 22.10 21.30 -11.58
N ARG A 30 21.73 20.02 -11.67
CA ARG A 30 20.36 19.55 -11.45
C ARG A 30 19.86 19.85 -10.03
N LEU A 31 20.73 19.68 -9.02
CA LEU A 31 20.39 20.02 -7.63
C LEU A 31 20.16 21.51 -7.44
N ALA A 32 21.03 22.35 -8.02
CA ALA A 32 20.89 23.80 -7.93
C ALA A 32 19.68 24.35 -8.71
N ALA A 33 19.23 23.65 -9.76
CA ALA A 33 18.10 24.06 -10.60
C ALA A 33 16.73 23.58 -10.07
N ALA A 34 16.70 22.58 -9.19
CA ALA A 34 15.45 22.02 -8.66
C ALA A 34 14.76 22.99 -7.66
N PRO A 35 13.42 22.98 -7.58
CA PRO A 35 12.72 23.66 -6.48
C PRO A 35 13.18 23.09 -5.14
N ARG A 36 13.40 23.98 -4.17
CA ARG A 36 14.03 23.59 -2.89
C ARG A 36 13.21 22.56 -2.14
N ASP A 37 11.89 22.69 -2.14
CA ASP A 37 10.99 21.79 -1.43
C ASP A 37 11.10 20.33 -1.92
N THR A 38 11.42 20.10 -3.21
CA THR A 38 11.64 18.73 -3.72
C THR A 38 12.93 18.09 -3.20
N SER A 39 13.87 18.89 -2.69
CA SER A 39 15.12 18.41 -2.09
C SER A 39 15.04 18.19 -0.58
N LEU A 40 13.86 18.37 0.04
CA LEU A 40 13.69 18.26 1.49
C LEU A 40 14.15 16.90 2.03
N LEU A 41 13.69 15.78 1.47
CA LEU A 41 14.03 14.45 1.98
C LEU A 41 15.53 14.16 1.90
N TYR A 42 16.19 14.60 0.83
CA TYR A 42 17.65 14.48 0.71
C TYR A 42 18.37 15.32 1.77
N GLY A 43 17.90 16.54 2.01
CA GLY A 43 18.41 17.38 3.10
C GLY A 43 18.21 16.76 4.48
N VAL A 44 17.02 16.19 4.77
CA VAL A 44 16.74 15.50 6.04
C VAL A 44 17.65 14.28 6.21
N LEU A 45 17.94 13.54 5.13
CA LEU A 45 18.88 12.42 5.13
C LEU A 45 20.30 12.87 5.53
N LEU A 46 20.84 13.90 4.85
CA LEU A 46 22.19 14.42 5.15
C LEU A 46 22.28 15.01 6.56
N ARG A 47 21.22 15.67 7.02
CA ARG A 47 21.12 16.21 8.37
C ARG A 47 21.00 15.13 9.43
N GLY A 48 20.25 14.06 9.15
CA GLY A 48 20.20 12.86 9.98
C GLY A 48 21.60 12.24 10.11
N ALA A 49 22.37 12.18 9.03
CA ALA A 49 23.76 11.72 9.07
C ALA A 49 24.64 12.63 9.96
N ALA A 50 24.46 13.96 9.89
CA ALA A 50 25.16 14.92 10.75
C ALA A 50 24.80 14.75 12.24
N ARG A 51 23.51 14.52 12.55
CA ARG A 51 23.03 14.23 13.90
C ARG A 51 23.57 12.90 14.42
N LEU A 52 23.61 11.87 13.55
CA LEU A 52 24.20 10.59 13.86
C LEU A 52 25.69 10.75 14.22
N ASP A 53 26.46 11.49 13.41
CA ASP A 53 27.87 11.80 13.67
C ASP A 53 28.06 12.50 15.02
N ALA A 54 27.21 13.48 15.34
CA ALA A 54 27.23 14.21 16.61
C ALA A 54 26.71 13.39 17.82
N GLY A 55 26.31 12.12 17.63
CA GLY A 55 25.81 11.25 18.69
C GLY A 55 24.41 11.63 19.21
N MET A 56 23.62 12.33 18.40
CA MET A 56 22.26 12.75 18.74
C MET A 56 21.25 11.64 18.43
N GLU A 57 20.12 11.65 19.15
CA GLU A 57 18.99 10.75 18.87
C GLU A 57 18.31 11.15 17.56
N LEU A 58 18.07 10.18 16.68
CA LEU A 58 17.43 10.42 15.39
C LEU A 58 15.91 10.41 15.53
N THR A 59 15.22 11.25 14.74
CA THR A 59 13.76 11.16 14.60
C THR A 59 13.34 9.90 13.85
N ASP A 60 12.03 9.64 13.82
CA ASP A 60 11.42 8.58 13.02
C ASP A 60 11.75 8.71 11.52
N LEU A 61 11.72 9.92 10.96
CA LEU A 61 12.04 10.17 9.55
C LEU A 61 13.55 10.12 9.28
N GLU A 62 14.38 10.71 10.13
CA GLU A 62 15.85 10.70 9.97
C GLU A 62 16.38 9.25 10.00
N ALA A 63 15.97 8.47 11.01
CA ALA A 63 16.35 7.07 11.11
C ALA A 63 15.88 6.27 9.88
N ARG A 64 14.65 6.54 9.40
CA ARG A 64 14.07 5.87 8.22
C ARG A 64 14.84 6.17 6.94
N LEU A 65 15.29 7.41 6.74
CA LEU A 65 16.03 7.84 5.55
C LEU A 65 17.51 7.41 5.57
N LEU A 66 18.09 7.14 6.75
CA LEU A 66 19.46 6.60 6.84
C LEU A 66 19.54 5.09 6.57
N VAL A 67 18.46 4.33 6.73
CA VAL A 67 18.42 2.89 6.38
C VAL A 67 18.86 2.61 4.94
N PRO A 68 18.28 3.24 3.89
CA PRO A 68 18.70 3.00 2.52
C PRO A 68 20.17 3.38 2.30
N LEU A 69 20.64 4.48 2.90
CA LEU A 69 22.04 4.88 2.82
C LEU A 69 22.99 3.88 3.50
N GLY A 70 22.59 3.29 4.63
CA GLY A 70 23.31 2.23 5.34
C GLY A 70 23.41 0.91 4.58
N HIS A 71 22.57 0.69 3.57
CA HIS A 71 22.73 -0.43 2.64
C HIS A 71 23.75 -0.15 1.52
N LEU A 72 24.13 1.11 1.33
CA LEU A 72 25.03 1.56 0.28
C LEU A 72 26.42 1.90 0.81
N LEU A 73 26.49 2.49 2.01
CA LEU A 73 27.69 3.06 2.58
C LEU A 73 27.96 2.46 3.97
N SER A 74 29.23 2.48 4.38
CA SER A 74 29.58 2.14 5.76
C SER A 74 29.07 3.21 6.74
N GLU A 75 28.86 2.85 8.01
CA GLU A 75 28.46 3.84 9.02
C GLU A 75 29.49 4.97 9.16
N GLU A 76 30.78 4.66 9.02
CA GLU A 76 31.87 5.66 9.06
C GLU A 76 31.75 6.67 7.92
N GLU A 77 31.43 6.19 6.71
CA GLU A 77 31.22 7.03 5.54
C GLU A 77 29.94 7.87 5.64
N ILE A 78 28.86 7.33 6.22
CA ILE A 78 27.64 8.09 6.51
C ILE A 78 27.94 9.24 7.48
N ARG A 79 28.68 8.94 8.55
CA ARG A 79 29.11 9.96 9.52
C ARG A 79 29.98 11.02 8.86
N GLU A 80 30.89 10.63 7.97
CA GLU A 80 31.69 11.55 7.17
C GLU A 80 30.84 12.46 6.29
N ALA A 81 29.86 11.91 5.56
CA ALA A 81 28.90 12.69 4.79
C ALA A 81 28.13 13.70 5.65
N GLY A 82 27.72 13.28 6.86
CA GLY A 82 27.11 14.14 7.86
C GLY A 82 28.01 15.29 8.30
N ARG A 83 29.30 15.03 8.54
CA ARG A 83 30.29 16.07 8.85
C ARG A 83 30.44 17.06 7.72
N VAL A 84 30.59 16.59 6.48
CA VAL A 84 30.67 17.47 5.29
C VAL A 84 29.41 18.32 5.17
N PHE A 85 28.23 17.73 5.36
CA PHE A 85 26.99 18.48 5.38
C PHE A 85 26.99 19.57 6.45
N ALA A 86 27.37 19.27 7.70
CA ALA A 86 27.44 20.26 8.78
C ALA A 86 28.48 21.36 8.52
N GLU A 87 29.65 21.01 7.98
CA GLU A 87 30.72 21.94 7.60
C GLU A 87 30.26 22.91 6.50
N GLU A 88 29.64 22.41 5.44
CA GLU A 88 29.30 23.22 4.25
C GLU A 88 27.97 23.96 4.44
N SER A 89 27.00 23.36 5.14
CA SER A 89 25.70 24.00 5.44
C SER A 89 25.83 25.19 6.38
N SER A 90 26.79 25.17 7.31
CA SER A 90 27.08 26.27 8.22
C SER A 90 27.83 27.44 7.58
N VAL A 91 28.32 27.29 6.33
CA VAL A 91 29.29 28.23 5.76
C VAL A 91 28.74 29.14 4.65
N ARG A 92 27.73 28.77 3.83
CA ARG A 92 27.03 29.75 2.93
C ARG A 92 25.87 29.28 2.01
N HIS A 93 25.72 28.01 1.60
CA HIS A 93 24.85 27.66 0.45
C HIS A 93 23.67 26.71 0.72
N ALA A 94 23.54 26.13 1.93
CA ALA A 94 22.38 25.27 2.24
C ALA A 94 21.00 25.95 2.05
N PRO A 95 20.79 27.24 2.37
CA PRO A 95 19.52 27.93 2.11
C PRO A 95 19.17 28.08 0.62
N GLU A 96 20.13 27.86 -0.29
CA GLU A 96 19.92 27.91 -1.74
C GLU A 96 19.45 26.56 -2.29
N LEU A 97 19.87 25.45 -1.66
CA LEU A 97 19.63 24.08 -2.10
C LEU A 97 18.44 23.39 -1.39
N PHE A 98 18.16 23.79 -0.15
CA PHE A 98 17.17 23.14 0.72
C PHE A 98 16.11 24.13 1.21
N PRO A 99 14.92 23.64 1.61
CA PRO A 99 13.84 24.53 2.04
C PRO A 99 14.19 25.20 3.36
N GLN A 100 13.63 26.39 3.59
CA GLN A 100 14.00 27.21 4.76
C GLN A 100 13.61 26.57 6.09
N THR A 101 12.55 25.74 6.10
CA THR A 101 12.12 24.91 7.25
C THR A 101 13.21 23.93 7.71
N LEU A 102 14.08 23.50 6.80
CA LEU A 102 15.23 22.66 7.09
C LEU A 102 16.50 23.49 7.32
N ALA A 103 16.80 24.43 6.41
CA ALA A 103 18.05 25.18 6.42
C ALA A 103 18.22 26.08 7.66
N ALA A 104 17.12 26.58 8.25
CA ALA A 104 17.15 27.38 9.47
C ALA A 104 17.06 26.55 10.76
N ARG A 105 16.86 25.23 10.68
CA ARG A 105 16.59 24.37 11.85
C ARG A 105 17.88 24.03 12.61
N PRO A 106 18.02 24.41 13.90
CA PRO A 106 19.20 24.11 14.73
C PRO A 106 19.52 22.61 14.78
N LEU A 107 20.79 22.20 14.63
CA LEU A 107 21.18 20.79 14.45
C LEU A 107 20.64 19.85 15.54
N ASP A 108 20.45 20.34 16.76
CA ASP A 108 19.90 19.60 17.92
C ASP A 108 18.38 19.35 17.85
N GLU A 109 17.64 20.06 16.99
CA GLU A 109 16.24 19.79 16.69
C GLU A 109 16.11 18.85 15.48
N GLY A 110 15.65 17.61 15.67
CA GLY A 110 15.45 16.67 14.54
C GLY A 110 14.26 17.04 13.64
N TYR A 111 14.14 16.43 12.45
CA TYR A 111 12.97 16.59 11.55
C TYR A 111 12.19 15.27 11.44
N SER A 112 10.94 15.23 11.90
CA SER A 112 10.11 14.01 12.00
C SER A 112 9.10 13.84 10.86
N VAL A 113 8.42 12.70 10.78
CA VAL A 113 7.26 12.51 9.89
C VAL A 113 6.14 13.50 10.24
N THR A 114 5.98 13.84 11.52
CA THR A 114 4.99 14.83 11.96
C THR A 114 5.31 16.23 11.44
N ASP A 115 6.59 16.61 11.40
CA ASP A 115 7.02 17.87 10.77
C ASP A 115 6.73 17.86 9.27
N LEU A 116 7.03 16.75 8.57
CA LEU A 116 6.74 16.62 7.14
C LEU A 116 5.26 16.83 6.83
N ILE A 117 4.37 16.13 7.54
CA ILE A 117 2.91 16.25 7.35
C ILE A 117 2.42 17.67 7.62
N LYS A 118 3.01 18.35 8.60
CA LYS A 118 2.65 19.73 8.96
C LYS A 118 3.10 20.74 7.89
N ASP A 119 4.29 20.55 7.33
CA ASP A 119 4.89 21.49 6.40
C ASP A 119 4.37 21.30 4.96
N LEU A 120 3.96 20.07 4.59
CA LEU A 120 3.52 19.71 3.23
C LEU A 120 2.47 20.66 2.62
N PRO A 121 1.40 21.08 3.33
CA PRO A 121 0.38 21.99 2.76
C PRO A 121 0.88 23.44 2.56
N GLN A 122 2.08 23.77 3.03
CA GLN A 122 2.69 25.10 2.92
C GLN A 122 3.80 25.17 1.87
N MET A 123 4.13 24.04 1.24
CA MET A 123 5.18 23.94 0.22
C MET A 123 4.72 24.53 -1.12
N GLU A 124 5.70 24.85 -1.97
CA GLU A 124 5.45 25.28 -3.34
C GLU A 124 4.68 24.22 -4.15
N ASP A 125 3.75 24.67 -4.99
CA ASP A 125 3.07 23.79 -5.93
C ASP A 125 3.99 23.47 -7.12
N VAL A 126 4.45 22.23 -7.18
CA VAL A 126 5.34 21.73 -8.24
C VAL A 126 4.60 20.98 -9.35
N SER A 127 3.27 21.04 -9.38
CA SER A 127 2.45 20.39 -10.43
C SER A 127 2.73 20.89 -11.85
N ALA A 128 3.21 22.12 -11.99
CA ALA A 128 3.54 22.73 -13.28
C ALA A 128 4.99 22.49 -13.72
N GLN A 129 5.78 21.71 -12.98
CA GLN A 129 7.14 21.37 -13.41
C GLN A 129 7.11 20.52 -14.68
N ALA A 130 7.99 20.84 -15.62
CA ALA A 130 7.97 20.21 -16.94
C ALA A 130 8.32 18.71 -16.91
N ASN A 131 8.97 18.22 -15.85
CA ASN A 131 9.28 16.80 -15.60
C ASN A 131 8.27 16.09 -14.69
N VAL A 132 7.12 16.72 -14.42
CA VAL A 132 5.96 16.14 -13.72
C VAL A 132 4.79 16.05 -14.69
N ASN A 133 4.16 14.88 -14.77
CA ASN A 133 2.95 14.67 -15.55
C ASN A 133 1.83 14.09 -14.68
N VAL A 134 0.59 14.54 -14.91
CA VAL A 134 -0.61 13.99 -14.25
C VAL A 134 -1.60 13.56 -15.33
N VAL A 135 -1.88 12.26 -15.36
CA VAL A 135 -2.73 11.65 -16.38
C VAL A 135 -4.01 11.13 -15.75
N ASP A 136 -5.14 11.72 -16.12
CA ASP A 136 -6.47 11.22 -15.77
C ASP A 136 -7.00 10.26 -16.84
N ILE A 137 -6.94 8.96 -16.58
CA ILE A 137 -7.38 7.94 -17.54
C ILE A 137 -8.91 7.70 -17.52
N GLY A 138 -9.65 8.39 -16.66
CA GLY A 138 -11.11 8.28 -16.52
C GLY A 138 -11.91 9.30 -17.30
N ALA A 139 -11.29 10.40 -17.76
CA ALA A 139 -11.99 11.51 -18.41
C ALA A 139 -12.60 11.19 -19.80
N GLY A 140 -12.45 9.95 -20.31
CA GLY A 140 -13.02 9.50 -21.59
C GLY A 140 -12.12 9.70 -22.81
N GLU A 141 -11.01 10.42 -22.66
CA GLU A 141 -9.96 10.65 -23.67
C GLU A 141 -8.57 10.24 -23.14
N GLY A 142 -8.50 9.25 -22.24
CA GLY A 142 -7.21 8.85 -21.65
C GLY A 142 -6.25 8.37 -22.74
N ASP A 143 -5.13 9.10 -22.92
CA ASP A 143 -4.08 8.74 -23.87
C ASP A 143 -3.54 7.33 -23.55
N GLU A 144 -3.30 6.53 -24.59
CA GLU A 144 -2.59 5.27 -24.44
C GLU A 144 -1.14 5.52 -24.00
N CYS A 145 -0.58 6.70 -24.29
CA CYS A 145 0.72 7.15 -23.84
C CYS A 145 0.62 7.95 -22.53
N LEU A 146 1.23 7.44 -21.46
CA LEU A 146 1.31 8.12 -20.17
C LEU A 146 2.34 9.24 -20.18
N ALA A 147 3.42 9.11 -20.95
CA ALA A 147 4.36 10.18 -21.22
C ALA A 147 5.10 9.87 -22.53
N GLY A 148 4.96 10.76 -23.51
CA GLY A 148 5.56 10.60 -24.83
C GLY A 148 6.95 11.22 -24.93
N GLU A 149 7.54 11.11 -26.11
CA GLU A 149 8.90 11.57 -26.42
C GLU A 149 9.20 13.03 -25.99
N GLU A 150 8.26 13.97 -26.18
CA GLU A 150 8.44 15.38 -25.75
C GLU A 150 8.66 15.48 -24.24
N PHE A 151 7.86 14.74 -23.45
CA PHE A 151 8.06 14.67 -22.00
C PHE A 151 9.36 13.93 -21.65
N GLY A 152 9.67 12.85 -22.37
CA GLY A 152 10.93 12.12 -22.23
C GLY A 152 12.16 13.01 -22.39
N ARG A 153 12.18 13.94 -23.34
CA ARG A 153 13.27 14.93 -23.52
C ARG A 153 13.45 15.85 -22.31
N VAL A 154 12.34 16.27 -21.70
CA VAL A 154 12.38 17.09 -20.49
C VAL A 154 12.88 16.29 -19.28
N VAL A 155 12.49 15.02 -19.18
CA VAL A 155 12.97 14.10 -18.14
C VAL A 155 14.48 13.87 -18.25
N GLU A 156 15.00 13.74 -19.47
CA GLU A 156 16.44 13.60 -19.75
C GLU A 156 17.24 14.80 -19.22
N GLU A 157 16.77 16.02 -19.47
CA GLU A 157 17.40 17.25 -18.96
C GLU A 157 17.32 17.34 -17.43
N ALA A 158 16.12 17.10 -16.87
CA ALA A 158 15.88 17.17 -15.43
C ALA A 158 16.60 16.06 -14.62
N GLY A 159 16.92 14.94 -15.27
CA GLY A 159 17.52 13.74 -14.68
C GLY A 159 16.52 12.76 -14.06
N TYR A 160 15.26 13.15 -13.90
CA TYR A 160 14.21 12.31 -13.38
C TYR A 160 12.82 12.76 -13.82
N GLY A 161 11.88 11.80 -13.92
CA GLY A 161 10.49 12.02 -14.30
C GLY A 161 9.50 11.41 -13.33
N LEU A 162 8.42 12.13 -13.06
CA LEU A 162 7.26 11.64 -12.30
C LEU A 162 6.02 11.68 -13.18
N THR A 163 5.34 10.54 -13.33
CA THR A 163 3.99 10.49 -13.89
C THR A 163 3.01 9.95 -12.86
N LEU A 164 2.03 10.76 -12.45
CA LEU A 164 0.91 10.34 -11.61
C LEU A 164 -0.28 9.97 -12.49
N VAL A 165 -0.73 8.73 -12.39
CA VAL A 165 -1.89 8.20 -13.12
C VAL A 165 -3.07 8.08 -12.17
N THR A 166 -4.13 8.81 -12.48
CA THR A 166 -5.34 8.96 -11.66
C THR A 166 -6.61 8.77 -12.48
N SER A 167 -7.79 8.88 -11.84
CA SER A 167 -9.07 8.84 -12.54
C SER A 167 -10.14 9.72 -11.88
N SER A 168 -10.77 10.62 -12.65
CA SER A 168 -11.97 11.36 -12.24
C SER A 168 -13.28 10.62 -12.50
N ALA A 169 -13.23 9.48 -13.20
CA ALA A 169 -14.41 8.70 -13.46
C ALA A 169 -15.01 8.17 -12.14
N PRO A 170 -16.35 8.12 -12.01
CA PRO A 170 -17.01 7.51 -10.87
C PRO A 170 -16.79 5.99 -10.92
N ALA A 171 -15.67 5.53 -10.38
CA ALA A 171 -15.49 4.15 -9.97
C ALA A 171 -16.06 4.01 -8.55
N GLU A 172 -16.93 3.03 -8.31
CA GLU A 172 -17.29 2.63 -6.95
C GLU A 172 -16.03 2.10 -6.27
N GLN A 173 -15.33 2.97 -5.54
CA GLN A 173 -14.08 2.59 -4.87
C GLN A 173 -14.42 1.60 -3.74
N PRO A 174 -14.00 0.33 -3.84
CA PRO A 174 -14.13 -0.58 -2.72
C PRO A 174 -13.30 -0.01 -1.56
N THR A 175 -13.71 -0.22 -0.31
CA THR A 175 -12.90 0.20 0.86
C THR A 175 -11.84 -0.83 1.24
N ALA A 176 -11.86 -2.03 0.63
CA ALA A 176 -10.90 -3.11 0.86
C ALA A 176 -9.67 -3.00 -0.07
N ALA A 177 -8.52 -3.53 0.32
CA ALA A 177 -7.32 -3.48 -0.49
C ALA A 177 -7.51 -4.22 -1.84
N LEU A 178 -7.11 -3.63 -2.96
CA LEU A 178 -7.14 -4.28 -4.28
C LEU A 178 -5.88 -5.12 -4.48
N HIS A 179 -5.92 -6.06 -5.43
CA HIS A 179 -4.72 -6.74 -5.90
C HIS A 179 -4.37 -6.18 -7.28
N ALA A 180 -3.16 -5.65 -7.41
CA ALA A 180 -2.64 -5.13 -8.65
C ALA A 180 -1.63 -6.09 -9.26
N ARG A 181 -1.78 -6.34 -10.57
CA ARG A 181 -0.75 -7.00 -11.36
C ARG A 181 -0.51 -6.18 -12.62
N ILE A 182 0.69 -5.62 -12.72
CA ILE A 182 1.14 -4.80 -13.84
C ILE A 182 2.28 -5.57 -14.51
N LEU A 183 2.14 -5.82 -15.81
CA LEU A 183 3.12 -6.53 -16.61
C LEU A 183 3.74 -5.57 -17.64
N LEU A 184 5.00 -5.77 -17.97
CA LEU A 184 5.62 -5.33 -19.20
C LEU A 184 5.16 -6.26 -20.33
N ASP A 185 4.59 -5.70 -21.39
CA ASP A 185 4.08 -6.46 -22.53
C ASP A 185 5.16 -6.54 -23.62
N ARG A 186 5.58 -5.38 -24.13
CA ARG A 186 6.55 -5.24 -25.22
C ARG A 186 7.22 -3.88 -25.18
N PHE A 187 8.29 -3.69 -25.92
CA PHE A 187 8.83 -2.36 -26.23
C PHE A 187 9.15 -2.22 -27.71
N HIS A 188 9.16 -0.96 -28.17
CA HIS A 188 9.47 -0.57 -29.54
C HIS A 188 10.64 0.40 -29.54
N CYS A 189 11.64 0.14 -30.36
CA CYS A 189 12.71 1.09 -30.63
C CYS A 189 12.19 2.12 -31.64
N VAL A 190 11.82 3.30 -31.16
CA VAL A 190 11.33 4.38 -32.02
C VAL A 190 12.48 4.99 -32.81
N ASP A 191 13.64 5.15 -32.17
CA ASP A 191 14.88 5.63 -32.80
C ASP A 191 16.10 5.08 -32.06
N ALA A 192 17.14 4.68 -32.78
CA ALA A 192 18.44 4.24 -32.23
C ALA A 192 19.53 5.18 -32.76
N THR A 193 20.44 5.64 -31.90
CA THR A 193 21.42 6.67 -32.26
C THR A 193 22.54 6.18 -33.18
N ASN A 194 22.70 4.86 -33.37
CA ASN A 194 23.75 4.28 -34.20
C ASN A 194 23.21 3.57 -35.46
N GLY A 195 23.35 4.21 -36.63
CA GLY A 195 23.05 3.58 -37.92
C GLY A 195 23.81 2.26 -38.12
N GLU A 196 23.06 1.21 -38.44
CA GLU A 196 23.44 -0.10 -39.04
C GLU A 196 24.64 -0.91 -38.48
N SER A 197 25.40 -0.49 -37.46
CA SER A 197 26.54 -1.31 -36.99
C SER A 197 26.87 -1.35 -35.48
N GLY A 198 26.14 -0.60 -34.63
CA GLY A 198 26.21 -0.74 -33.17
C GLY A 198 25.28 -1.85 -32.67
N LYS A 199 25.67 -2.61 -31.66
CA LYS A 199 24.78 -3.55 -30.97
C LYS A 199 24.28 -2.85 -29.71
N ASP A 200 23.09 -2.26 -29.75
CA ASP A 200 22.51 -1.66 -28.55
C ASP A 200 21.76 -2.76 -27.78
N GLU A 201 22.42 -3.34 -26.78
CA GLU A 201 21.88 -4.47 -26.00
C GLU A 201 20.99 -3.95 -24.86
N ILE A 202 19.72 -3.68 -25.19
CA ILE A 202 18.78 -3.05 -24.25
C ILE A 202 18.38 -3.98 -23.12
N TYR A 203 18.35 -3.46 -21.89
CA TYR A 203 17.71 -4.09 -20.74
C TYR A 203 16.99 -3.06 -19.86
N TRP A 204 16.13 -3.58 -18.98
CA TRP A 204 15.27 -2.76 -18.12
C TRP A 204 15.54 -3.07 -16.66
N ALA A 205 15.67 -2.02 -15.84
CA ALA A 205 15.85 -2.11 -14.40
C ALA A 205 14.57 -1.62 -13.71
N LEU A 206 13.99 -2.45 -12.85
CA LEU A 206 12.59 -2.30 -12.43
C LEU A 206 12.50 -2.38 -10.91
N SER A 207 11.80 -1.41 -10.32
CA SER A 207 11.49 -1.39 -8.89
C SER A 207 10.04 -0.94 -8.69
N SER A 208 9.32 -1.57 -7.78
CA SER A 208 7.95 -1.19 -7.47
C SER A 208 7.62 -1.42 -6.00
N GLY A 209 6.74 -0.60 -5.45
CA GLY A 209 6.33 -0.62 -4.05
C GLY A 209 4.93 -0.06 -3.87
N SER A 210 4.18 -0.62 -2.93
CA SER A 210 2.79 -0.24 -2.67
C SER A 210 2.50 -0.08 -1.19
N ASP A 211 1.42 0.62 -0.88
CA ASP A 211 0.87 0.76 0.47
C ASP A 211 0.10 -0.48 0.96
N GLY A 212 -0.12 -1.46 0.08
CA GLY A 212 -0.58 -2.79 0.45
C GLY A 212 0.56 -3.75 0.80
N GLY A 213 1.81 -3.26 0.89
CA GLY A 213 2.99 -4.02 1.31
C GLY A 213 3.67 -4.85 0.21
N GLY A 214 3.10 -4.87 -1.00
CA GLY A 214 3.73 -5.49 -2.17
C GLY A 214 4.97 -4.72 -2.60
N LYS A 215 6.04 -5.44 -2.93
CA LYS A 215 7.33 -4.91 -3.40
C LYS A 215 7.92 -5.82 -4.46
N ARG A 216 8.61 -5.25 -5.45
CA ARG A 216 9.37 -6.02 -6.44
C ARG A 216 10.56 -5.23 -6.96
N ALA A 217 11.65 -5.92 -7.21
CA ALA A 217 12.88 -5.35 -7.75
C ALA A 217 13.61 -6.39 -8.58
N HIS A 218 13.84 -6.13 -9.87
CA HIS A 218 14.62 -6.99 -10.75
C HIS A 218 15.10 -6.25 -12.00
N ARG A 219 16.14 -6.79 -12.64
CA ARG A 219 16.56 -6.44 -14.00
C ARG A 219 16.04 -7.50 -14.96
N THR A 220 15.75 -7.12 -16.20
CA THR A 220 15.51 -8.10 -17.27
C THR A 220 16.82 -8.70 -17.78
N GLY A 221 16.74 -9.74 -18.61
CA GLY A 221 17.85 -10.06 -19.51
C GLY A 221 18.05 -8.96 -20.57
N GLU A 222 19.20 -8.96 -21.25
CA GLU A 222 19.39 -8.16 -22.47
C GLU A 222 18.53 -8.69 -23.62
N TYR A 223 18.03 -7.79 -24.46
CA TYR A 223 17.19 -8.11 -25.61
C TYR A 223 17.98 -8.19 -26.93
N GLY A 224 19.32 -8.23 -26.86
CA GLY A 224 20.20 -8.30 -28.02
C GLY A 224 20.22 -7.00 -28.82
N ALA A 225 20.78 -7.02 -30.04
CA ALA A 225 20.85 -5.84 -30.90
C ALA A 225 19.45 -5.42 -31.37
N ILE A 226 19.03 -4.21 -30.98
CA ILE A 226 17.76 -3.60 -31.34
C ILE A 226 18.04 -2.39 -32.25
N ASN A 227 17.33 -2.29 -33.39
CA ASN A 227 17.45 -1.16 -34.33
C ASN A 227 16.16 -0.33 -34.37
N THR A 228 16.22 0.87 -34.94
CA THR A 228 15.05 1.70 -35.24
C THR A 228 13.95 0.90 -35.95
N GLY A 229 12.75 0.88 -35.36
CA GLY A 229 11.57 0.15 -35.84
C GLY A 229 11.41 -1.26 -35.28
N ASP A 230 12.41 -1.81 -34.59
CA ASP A 230 12.34 -3.16 -34.02
C ASP A 230 11.40 -3.22 -32.80
N TRP A 231 10.78 -4.39 -32.65
CA TRP A 231 9.91 -4.73 -31.53
C TRP A 231 10.48 -5.90 -30.73
N ALA A 232 10.38 -5.81 -29.41
CA ALA A 232 10.73 -6.90 -28.51
C ALA A 232 9.59 -7.18 -27.53
N THR A 233 9.30 -8.44 -27.28
CA THR A 233 8.30 -8.89 -26.28
C THR A 233 9.04 -9.38 -25.04
N PHE A 234 8.54 -9.03 -23.85
CA PHE A 234 9.20 -9.42 -22.60
C PHE A 234 9.10 -10.93 -22.35
N ARG A 235 10.19 -11.51 -21.83
CA ARG A 235 10.25 -12.92 -21.42
C ARG A 235 9.32 -13.16 -20.23
N THR A 236 8.90 -14.40 -20.01
CA THR A 236 7.91 -14.73 -18.97
C THR A 236 8.43 -14.41 -17.56
N GLU A 237 9.72 -14.58 -17.33
CA GLU A 237 10.44 -14.27 -16.11
C GLU A 237 10.63 -12.75 -15.88
N ASP A 238 10.67 -11.98 -16.97
CA ASP A 238 10.98 -10.55 -16.96
C ASP A 238 9.73 -9.67 -16.88
N LYS A 239 8.61 -10.16 -17.40
CA LYS A 239 7.41 -9.37 -17.68
C LYS A 239 6.71 -8.79 -16.47
N THR A 240 6.87 -9.30 -15.26
CA THR A 240 6.15 -8.68 -14.14
C THR A 240 6.81 -7.33 -13.83
N LEU A 241 6.04 -6.29 -13.56
CA LEU A 241 6.54 -5.03 -12.99
C LEU A 241 6.12 -4.95 -11.52
N PHE A 242 4.85 -5.27 -11.26
CA PHE A 242 4.29 -5.36 -9.92
C PHE A 242 3.27 -6.51 -9.85
N ASP A 243 3.22 -7.21 -8.73
CA ASP A 243 2.20 -8.21 -8.42
C ASP A 243 2.00 -8.24 -6.90
N GLY A 244 0.93 -7.62 -6.40
CA GLY A 244 0.72 -7.46 -4.97
C GLY A 244 -0.54 -6.69 -4.61
N SER A 245 -0.76 -6.49 -3.32
CA SER A 245 -1.92 -5.74 -2.82
C SER A 245 -1.65 -4.23 -2.82
N ILE A 246 -2.68 -3.42 -3.02
CA ILE A 246 -2.68 -1.96 -2.93
C ILE A 246 -3.86 -1.51 -2.05
N ASN A 247 -3.66 -0.50 -1.21
CA ASN A 247 -4.74 0.21 -0.53
C ASN A 247 -5.17 1.41 -1.37
N ASN A 248 -4.25 2.32 -1.65
CA ASN A 248 -4.47 3.59 -2.35
C ASN A 248 -3.53 3.77 -3.55
N SER A 249 -2.29 3.28 -3.50
CA SER A 249 -1.34 3.50 -4.59
C SER A 249 -0.27 2.41 -4.74
N VAL A 250 0.29 2.36 -5.94
CA VAL A 250 1.54 1.66 -6.24
C VAL A 250 2.43 2.59 -7.06
N ALA A 251 3.69 2.69 -6.65
CA ALA A 251 4.72 3.40 -7.39
C ALA A 251 5.68 2.41 -8.05
N CYS A 252 6.04 2.69 -9.30
CA CYS A 252 6.88 1.88 -10.16
C CYS A 252 7.99 2.76 -10.75
N HIS A 253 9.23 2.50 -10.38
CA HIS A 253 10.41 3.09 -10.98
C HIS A 253 10.96 2.16 -12.06
N ILE A 254 11.19 2.71 -13.25
CA ILE A 254 11.64 1.99 -14.43
C ILE A 254 12.82 2.76 -14.99
N ALA A 255 13.91 2.07 -15.28
CA ALA A 255 15.05 2.63 -15.97
C ALA A 255 15.40 1.78 -17.19
N CYS A 256 15.65 2.45 -18.32
CA CYS A 256 16.14 1.85 -19.55
C CYS A 256 17.65 2.03 -19.64
N TRP A 257 18.34 0.97 -20.03
CA TRP A 257 19.80 0.92 -20.08
C TRP A 257 20.26 0.24 -21.36
N GLU A 258 21.43 0.65 -21.83
CA GLU A 258 22.22 -0.09 -22.80
C GLU A 258 23.19 -0.98 -22.03
N ALA A 259 23.43 -2.20 -22.52
CA ALA A 259 24.53 -3.01 -22.01
C ALA A 259 25.75 -2.82 -22.90
N ASP A 260 26.86 -2.44 -22.29
CA ASP A 260 28.20 -2.55 -22.86
C ASP A 260 29.05 -3.55 -22.02
N ASP A 261 30.40 -3.43 -22.00
CA ASP A 261 31.38 -4.26 -21.27
C ASP A 261 31.22 -4.29 -19.71
N SER A 262 29.99 -4.23 -19.21
CA SER A 262 29.57 -4.35 -17.82
C SER A 262 29.98 -5.69 -17.16
N THR A 263 30.46 -5.61 -15.92
CA THR A 263 30.95 -6.77 -15.14
C THR A 263 29.87 -7.37 -14.23
N SER A 264 30.05 -8.60 -13.76
CA SER A 264 29.12 -9.22 -12.79
C SER A 264 28.93 -8.41 -11.51
N GLY A 265 29.98 -7.73 -11.05
CA GLY A 265 29.91 -6.87 -9.86
C GLY A 265 28.98 -5.66 -10.03
N PHE A 266 28.86 -5.14 -11.25
CA PHE A 266 27.91 -4.06 -11.58
C PHE A 266 26.45 -4.53 -11.47
N TYR A 267 26.14 -5.72 -12.00
CA TYR A 267 24.78 -6.26 -11.92
C TYR A 267 24.35 -6.62 -10.50
N ASP A 268 25.24 -7.17 -9.69
CA ASP A 268 24.97 -7.45 -8.27
C ASP A 268 24.65 -6.17 -7.49
N GLU A 269 25.39 -5.09 -7.77
CA GLU A 269 25.16 -3.76 -7.20
C GLU A 269 23.81 -3.20 -7.64
N MET A 270 23.51 -3.25 -8.93
CA MET A 270 22.24 -2.79 -9.49
C MET A 270 21.06 -3.52 -8.83
N GLY A 271 21.15 -4.84 -8.66
CA GLY A 271 20.13 -5.61 -7.94
C GLY A 271 19.95 -5.17 -6.49
N ARG A 272 21.00 -4.69 -5.83
CA ARG A 272 20.91 -4.10 -4.48
C ARG A 272 20.22 -2.73 -4.51
N LYS A 273 20.58 -1.86 -5.46
CA LYS A 273 19.96 -0.54 -5.65
C LYS A 273 18.45 -0.66 -5.90
N LEU A 274 18.04 -1.55 -6.80
CA LEU A 274 16.63 -1.76 -7.11
C LEU A 274 15.82 -2.19 -5.88
N ARG A 275 16.38 -3.02 -5.00
CA ARG A 275 15.71 -3.39 -3.74
C ARG A 275 15.52 -2.19 -2.81
N ILE A 276 16.53 -1.32 -2.71
CA ILE A 276 16.46 -0.10 -1.92
C ILE A 276 15.39 0.84 -2.49
N ILE A 277 15.38 1.04 -3.80
CA ILE A 277 14.37 1.86 -4.49
C ILE A 277 12.97 1.30 -4.23
N SER A 278 12.77 -0.02 -4.38
CA SER A 278 11.49 -0.69 -4.10
C SER A 278 11.01 -0.48 -2.66
N ASP A 279 11.92 -0.50 -1.68
CA ASP A 279 11.61 -0.19 -0.28
C ASP A 279 11.17 1.26 -0.09
N GLU A 280 11.87 2.23 -0.71
CA GLU A 280 11.50 3.65 -0.65
C GLU A 280 10.17 3.95 -1.38
N LEU A 281 9.89 3.29 -2.50
CA LEU A 281 8.61 3.40 -3.19
C LEU A 281 7.44 2.84 -2.36
N ALA A 282 7.64 1.72 -1.64
CA ALA A 282 6.59 1.21 -0.76
C ALA A 282 6.34 2.16 0.42
N LYS A 283 7.42 2.69 0.99
CA LYS A 283 7.41 3.71 2.03
C LYS A 283 6.67 4.98 1.58
N PHE A 284 6.91 5.44 0.35
CA PHE A 284 6.19 6.54 -0.29
C PHE A 284 4.70 6.27 -0.37
N SER A 285 4.30 5.15 -0.98
CA SER A 285 2.89 4.81 -1.13
C SER A 285 2.17 4.76 0.21
N ASN A 286 2.82 4.22 1.26
CA ASN A 286 2.24 4.23 2.62
C ASN A 286 2.00 5.66 3.13
N LEU A 287 2.98 6.56 2.97
CA LEU A 287 2.83 7.95 3.39
C LEU A 287 1.71 8.68 2.63
N ILE A 288 1.59 8.44 1.31
CA ILE A 288 0.46 8.92 0.52
C ILE A 288 -0.87 8.41 1.09
N GLY A 289 -0.93 7.11 1.40
CA GLY A 289 -2.14 6.48 1.92
C GLY A 289 -2.56 6.95 3.32
N ASP A 290 -1.64 7.55 4.07
CA ASP A 290 -1.87 8.09 5.42
C ASP A 290 -2.39 9.55 5.39
N LEU A 291 -2.26 10.26 4.27
CA LEU A 291 -2.88 11.57 4.10
C LEU A 291 -4.41 11.40 4.05
N PRO A 292 -5.21 12.35 4.57
CA PRO A 292 -6.67 12.27 4.57
C PRO A 292 -7.20 11.87 3.19
N ALA A 293 -7.76 10.66 3.08
CA ALA A 293 -8.25 10.15 1.82
C ALA A 293 -9.51 10.90 1.42
N GLY A 294 -9.49 11.47 0.22
CA GLY A 294 -10.70 11.95 -0.43
C GLY A 294 -10.56 13.34 -1.03
N GLN A 295 -10.61 13.36 -2.36
CA GLN A 295 -10.83 14.50 -3.25
C GLN A 295 -9.56 15.21 -3.70
N TRP A 296 -9.58 15.57 -4.99
CA TRP A 296 -8.63 16.33 -5.79
C TRP A 296 -8.00 17.57 -5.14
N GLU A 297 -8.46 17.95 -3.95
CA GLU A 297 -8.00 19.05 -3.12
C GLU A 297 -6.55 18.86 -2.64
N ASN A 298 -6.06 17.62 -2.50
CA ASN A 298 -4.70 17.30 -2.02
C ASN A 298 -3.71 16.87 -3.13
N MET A 299 -4.05 17.08 -4.40
CA MET A 299 -3.23 16.64 -5.54
C MET A 299 -1.82 17.24 -5.52
N ALA A 300 -1.69 18.51 -5.16
CA ALA A 300 -0.40 19.20 -5.06
C ALA A 300 0.52 18.54 -4.02
N GLU A 301 -0.03 18.08 -2.90
CA GLU A 301 0.71 17.43 -1.81
C GLU A 301 1.21 16.04 -2.24
N TRP A 302 0.40 15.30 -3.00
CA TRP A 302 0.78 14.00 -3.58
C TRP A 302 1.91 14.15 -4.59
N ILE A 303 1.79 15.14 -5.48
CA ILE A 303 2.82 15.47 -6.46
C ILE A 303 4.10 15.87 -5.74
N MET A 304 4.02 16.75 -4.73
CA MET A 304 5.18 17.18 -3.94
C MET A 304 5.88 16.00 -3.25
N LEU A 305 5.14 15.11 -2.59
CA LEU A 305 5.71 13.88 -2.00
C LEU A 305 6.36 12.99 -3.05
N GLY A 306 5.73 12.83 -4.21
CA GLY A 306 6.27 12.06 -5.34
C GLY A 306 7.58 12.66 -5.84
N SER A 307 7.59 13.97 -6.11
CA SER A 307 8.77 14.70 -6.57
C SER A 307 9.92 14.62 -5.57
N MET A 308 9.65 14.71 -4.27
CA MET A 308 10.67 14.53 -3.23
C MET A 308 11.31 13.14 -3.24
N ILE A 309 10.53 12.10 -3.52
CA ILE A 309 11.03 10.71 -3.47
C ILE A 309 11.74 10.32 -4.74
N VAL A 310 11.23 10.74 -5.90
CA VAL A 310 11.96 10.54 -7.15
C VAL A 310 13.29 11.30 -7.10
N ARG A 311 13.30 12.52 -6.51
CA ARG A 311 14.54 13.25 -6.26
C ARG A 311 15.48 12.53 -5.31
N LEU A 312 14.97 11.99 -4.21
CA LEU A 312 15.78 11.21 -3.27
C LEU A 312 16.39 9.98 -3.94
N ILE A 313 15.64 9.28 -4.79
CA ILE A 313 16.11 8.12 -5.55
C ILE A 313 17.24 8.53 -6.50
N GLU A 314 17.06 9.62 -7.25
CA GLU A 314 18.07 10.16 -8.16
C GLU A 314 19.39 10.46 -7.42
N GLU A 315 19.32 11.13 -6.26
CA GLU A 315 20.49 11.39 -5.44
C GLU A 315 21.13 10.09 -4.91
N LEU A 316 20.35 9.15 -4.37
CA LEU A 316 20.89 7.87 -3.88
C LEU A 316 21.58 7.06 -4.99
N ILE A 317 21.06 7.10 -6.21
CA ILE A 317 21.67 6.43 -7.37
C ILE A 317 23.00 7.10 -7.74
N ALA A 318 23.05 8.42 -7.74
CA ALA A 318 24.20 9.21 -8.15
C ALA A 318 25.43 9.05 -7.28
N TRP A 319 25.24 8.76 -5.99
CA TRP A 319 26.34 8.39 -5.08
C TRP A 319 27.10 7.16 -5.58
N LEU A 320 26.53 6.36 -6.48
CA LEU A 320 27.07 5.07 -6.87
C LEU A 320 27.20 4.91 -8.40
N ARG A 321 26.98 5.97 -9.19
CA ARG A 321 26.91 5.92 -10.65
C ARG A 321 28.24 6.30 -11.31
N ASN A 322 28.68 5.47 -12.26
CA ASN A 322 29.56 5.84 -13.37
C ASN A 322 28.71 5.68 -14.64
N ASP A 323 28.64 6.69 -15.48
CA ASP A 323 27.45 7.01 -16.30
C ASP A 323 27.48 6.50 -17.74
N ASP A 324 28.25 5.46 -18.04
CA ASP A 324 28.60 5.18 -19.44
C ASP A 324 27.43 4.58 -20.27
N ASP A 325 26.39 3.95 -19.67
CA ASP A 325 25.31 3.25 -20.42
C ASP A 325 23.85 3.52 -19.99
N PHE A 326 23.61 4.62 -19.27
CA PHE A 326 22.28 4.96 -18.79
C PHE A 326 21.49 5.76 -19.83
N ILE A 327 20.29 5.29 -20.20
CA ILE A 327 19.40 6.07 -21.08
C ILE A 327 18.56 7.03 -20.25
N GLN A 328 17.61 6.51 -19.49
CA GLN A 328 16.66 7.32 -18.72
C GLN A 328 16.00 6.51 -17.62
N GLU A 329 15.59 7.19 -16.54
CA GLU A 329 14.72 6.66 -15.49
C GLU A 329 13.44 7.47 -15.34
N HIS A 330 12.36 6.78 -14.95
CA HIS A 330 11.05 7.38 -14.81
C HIS A 330 10.27 6.64 -13.71
N THR A 331 9.66 7.39 -12.81
CA THR A 331 8.75 6.85 -11.79
C THR A 331 7.29 7.14 -12.13
N ILE A 332 6.48 6.08 -12.14
CA ILE A 332 5.04 6.13 -12.40
C ILE A 332 4.31 5.77 -11.12
N VAL A 333 3.30 6.54 -10.76
CA VAL A 333 2.46 6.28 -9.59
C VAL A 333 1.05 6.05 -10.06
N PHE A 334 0.50 4.87 -9.82
CA PHE A 334 -0.92 4.60 -10.08
C PHE A 334 -1.68 4.75 -8.78
N ASP A 335 -2.68 5.62 -8.78
CA ASP A 335 -3.65 5.62 -7.70
C ASP A 335 -4.70 4.51 -7.87
N ARG A 336 -5.49 4.32 -6.83
CA ARG A 336 -6.54 3.32 -6.77
C ARG A 336 -7.62 3.54 -7.83
N ALA A 337 -7.95 4.79 -8.15
CA ALA A 337 -9.02 5.13 -9.08
C ALA A 337 -8.61 4.77 -10.51
N ALA A 338 -7.39 5.12 -10.92
CA ALA A 338 -6.78 4.70 -12.17
C ALA A 338 -6.76 3.17 -12.28
N ILE A 339 -6.34 2.47 -11.24
CA ILE A 339 -6.32 1.01 -11.27
C ILE A 339 -7.72 0.41 -11.45
N ALA A 340 -8.71 0.95 -10.73
CA ALA A 340 -10.10 0.51 -10.88
C ALA A 340 -10.61 0.72 -12.31
N VAL A 341 -10.34 1.88 -12.91
CA VAL A 341 -10.73 2.16 -14.29
C VAL A 341 -9.97 1.29 -15.29
N LEU A 342 -8.64 1.20 -15.18
CA LEU A 342 -7.80 0.40 -16.08
C LEU A 342 -8.20 -1.08 -16.07
N ALA A 343 -8.60 -1.61 -14.91
CA ALA A 343 -9.10 -2.99 -14.79
C ALA A 343 -10.39 -3.25 -15.59
N THR A 344 -11.16 -2.22 -15.92
CA THR A 344 -12.41 -2.32 -16.70
C THR A 344 -12.23 -2.08 -18.19
N GLN A 345 -11.10 -1.51 -18.62
CA GLN A 345 -10.88 -1.17 -20.03
C GLN A 345 -10.60 -2.43 -20.89
N PRO A 346 -10.92 -2.42 -22.20
CA PRO A 346 -10.70 -3.57 -23.07
C PRO A 346 -9.24 -3.89 -23.39
N ASP A 347 -8.42 -2.85 -23.63
CA ASP A 347 -7.02 -2.92 -24.06
C ASP A 347 -6.05 -3.06 -22.87
N LYS A 348 -6.39 -2.45 -21.73
CA LYS A 348 -5.67 -2.52 -20.45
C LYS A 348 -4.18 -2.16 -20.56
N THR A 349 -3.78 -1.48 -21.63
CA THR A 349 -2.38 -1.25 -22.00
C THR A 349 -2.07 0.23 -21.92
N ARG A 350 -0.87 0.57 -21.45
CA ARG A 350 -0.35 1.93 -21.38
C ARG A 350 1.08 1.96 -21.83
N SER A 351 1.51 3.07 -22.42
CA SER A 351 2.86 3.24 -22.94
C SER A 351 3.60 4.40 -22.29
N LEU A 352 4.92 4.33 -22.30
CA LEU A 352 5.82 5.36 -21.82
C LEU A 352 7.06 5.39 -22.71
N ASP A 353 7.49 6.58 -23.13
CA ASP A 353 8.71 6.78 -23.91
C ASP A 353 9.90 7.07 -22.98
N PHE A 354 11.01 6.38 -23.25
CA PHE A 354 12.31 6.61 -22.63
C PHE A 354 13.24 7.23 -23.66
N VAL A 355 13.82 8.38 -23.34
CA VAL A 355 14.61 9.19 -24.26
C VAL A 355 15.97 9.48 -23.66
N GLY A 356 17.03 9.19 -24.41
CA GLY A 356 18.40 9.46 -24.00
C GLY A 356 19.36 9.49 -25.19
N ASP A 357 20.64 9.67 -24.90
CA ASP A 357 21.73 9.59 -25.89
C ASP A 357 21.79 8.23 -26.63
N GLY A 358 21.24 7.17 -26.04
CA GLY A 358 21.10 5.83 -26.66
C GLY A 358 19.90 5.65 -27.62
N GLY A 359 18.98 6.61 -27.65
CA GLY A 359 17.80 6.57 -28.54
C GLY A 359 16.48 6.76 -27.82
N VAL A 360 15.39 6.38 -28.50
CA VAL A 360 14.01 6.50 -28.05
C VAL A 360 13.35 5.13 -27.99
N PHE A 361 12.96 4.70 -26.80
CA PHE A 361 12.34 3.39 -26.55
C PHE A 361 10.95 3.56 -25.95
N ARG A 362 9.92 3.08 -26.65
CA ARG A 362 8.54 3.06 -26.15
C ARG A 362 8.24 1.76 -25.44
N LEU A 363 8.06 1.81 -24.12
CA LEU A 363 7.67 0.69 -23.29
C LEU A 363 6.14 0.56 -23.21
N TYR A 364 5.61 -0.64 -23.42
CA TYR A 364 4.19 -0.95 -23.23
C TYR A 364 4.01 -1.81 -21.97
N MET A 365 3.17 -1.33 -21.06
CA MET A 365 2.74 -2.02 -19.84
C MET A 365 1.28 -2.42 -19.96
N LYS A 366 0.92 -3.56 -19.39
CA LYS A 366 -0.43 -4.12 -19.39
C LYS A 366 -0.91 -4.46 -17.99
N TRP A 367 -2.13 -4.05 -17.68
CA TRP A 367 -2.82 -4.52 -16.50
C TRP A 367 -3.29 -5.97 -16.67
N ALA A 368 -2.91 -6.82 -15.72
CA ALA A 368 -3.26 -8.24 -15.63
C ALA A 368 -3.74 -8.63 -14.22
N GLY A 369 -4.20 -7.64 -13.44
CA GLY A 369 -4.77 -7.87 -12.11
C GLY A 369 -6.05 -8.69 -12.15
N PRO A 370 -6.41 -9.33 -11.03
CA PRO A 370 -7.63 -10.11 -10.94
C PRO A 370 -8.86 -9.23 -11.18
N ASN A 371 -9.80 -9.77 -11.95
CA ASN A 371 -11.10 -9.17 -12.17
C ASN A 371 -12.02 -9.54 -10.99
N PRO A 372 -12.56 -8.56 -10.26
CA PRO A 372 -13.56 -8.86 -9.24
C PRO A 372 -14.81 -9.43 -9.91
N LYS A 373 -15.28 -10.60 -9.47
CA LYS A 373 -16.60 -11.10 -9.86
C LYS A 373 -17.72 -10.41 -9.07
N HIS A 374 -17.34 -9.81 -7.96
CA HIS A 374 -18.21 -9.24 -6.93
C HIS A 374 -19.18 -10.25 -6.29
N THR A 375 -19.22 -11.51 -6.71
CA THR A 375 -20.13 -12.51 -6.11
C THR A 375 -19.64 -13.02 -4.77
N VAL A 376 -20.58 -13.29 -3.86
CA VAL A 376 -20.26 -13.88 -2.57
C VAL A 376 -20.13 -15.40 -2.71
N ALA A 377 -18.98 -15.93 -2.34
CA ALA A 377 -18.71 -17.36 -2.30
C ALA A 377 -18.50 -17.84 -0.86
N LEU A 378 -18.72 -19.13 -0.66
CA LEU A 378 -18.59 -19.79 0.63
C LEU A 378 -17.80 -21.09 0.46
N PHE A 379 -16.88 -21.38 1.37
CA PHE A 379 -16.40 -22.76 1.56
C PHE A 379 -16.48 -23.12 3.05
N SER A 380 -16.38 -24.41 3.33
CA SER A 380 -16.38 -24.90 4.71
C SER A 380 -15.48 -26.10 4.87
N GLY A 381 -15.02 -26.33 6.09
CA GLY A 381 -14.20 -27.48 6.40
C GLY A 381 -13.83 -27.56 7.87
N GLY A 382 -13.14 -28.64 8.22
CA GLY A 382 -12.74 -28.94 9.58
C GLY A 382 -12.01 -30.28 9.65
N ARG A 383 -11.15 -30.44 10.68
CA ARG A 383 -10.39 -31.68 10.95
C ARG A 383 -9.57 -32.22 9.75
N GLY A 384 -9.05 -31.34 8.89
CA GLY A 384 -8.16 -31.69 7.78
C GLY A 384 -8.84 -31.90 6.41
N THR A 385 -10.16 -31.76 6.31
CA THR A 385 -10.88 -31.86 5.04
C THR A 385 -11.64 -30.57 4.73
N TRP A 386 -11.50 -30.08 3.50
CA TRP A 386 -12.21 -28.91 2.99
C TRP A 386 -13.22 -29.32 1.92
N LEU A 387 -14.43 -28.75 1.99
CA LEU A 387 -15.39 -28.78 0.90
C LEU A 387 -15.04 -27.67 -0.11
N PRO A 388 -15.27 -27.90 -1.42
CA PRO A 388 -14.98 -26.90 -2.43
C PRO A 388 -15.84 -25.64 -2.26
N PRO A 389 -15.38 -24.49 -2.77
CA PRO A 389 -16.18 -23.28 -2.78
C PRO A 389 -17.50 -23.46 -3.54
N VAL A 390 -18.58 -22.91 -2.99
CA VAL A 390 -19.89 -22.83 -3.61
C VAL A 390 -20.27 -21.37 -3.81
N GLN A 391 -20.79 -21.05 -5.01
CA GLN A 391 -21.50 -19.80 -5.23
C GLN A 391 -22.93 -19.96 -4.71
N ALA A 392 -23.11 -19.65 -3.42
CA ALA A 392 -24.41 -19.75 -2.76
C ALA A 392 -25.45 -18.78 -3.35
N TRP A 393 -25.01 -17.71 -4.03
CA TRP A 393 -25.87 -16.69 -4.60
C TRP A 393 -25.39 -16.24 -6.01
N PRO A 394 -25.82 -16.93 -7.08
CA PRO A 394 -25.54 -16.50 -8.44
C PRO A 394 -26.05 -15.07 -8.69
N GLY A 395 -25.18 -14.18 -9.17
CA GLY A 395 -25.52 -12.78 -9.46
C GLY A 395 -25.62 -11.84 -8.25
N SER A 396 -25.38 -12.33 -7.02
CA SER A 396 -25.13 -11.42 -5.89
C SER A 396 -23.84 -10.63 -6.13
N ALA A 397 -23.79 -9.39 -5.68
CA ALA A 397 -22.63 -8.53 -5.87
C ALA A 397 -22.32 -7.77 -4.57
N THR A 398 -21.05 -7.68 -4.15
CA THR A 398 -20.63 -6.91 -2.99
C THR A 398 -19.25 -6.26 -3.21
N PRO A 399 -19.06 -4.98 -2.81
CA PRO A 399 -17.77 -4.30 -2.82
C PRO A 399 -16.98 -4.47 -1.50
N SER A 400 -17.48 -5.23 -0.54
CA SER A 400 -16.89 -5.30 0.81
C SER A 400 -16.89 -6.72 1.36
N ALA A 401 -16.14 -6.92 2.45
CA ALA A 401 -16.15 -8.20 3.16
C ALA A 401 -17.58 -8.56 3.61
N PRO A 402 -18.00 -9.84 3.49
CA PRO A 402 -19.24 -10.30 4.09
C PRO A 402 -19.09 -10.37 5.63
N ALA A 403 -20.20 -10.63 6.32
CA ALA A 403 -20.20 -11.00 7.74
C ALA A 403 -20.98 -12.29 7.95
N LEU A 404 -20.50 -13.14 8.85
CA LEU A 404 -21.16 -14.39 9.24
C LEU A 404 -21.48 -14.41 10.73
N ALA A 405 -22.66 -14.90 11.09
CA ALA A 405 -22.99 -15.24 12.47
C ALA A 405 -23.97 -16.40 12.54
N VAL A 406 -23.92 -17.11 13.66
CA VAL A 406 -24.85 -18.20 13.96
C VAL A 406 -25.88 -17.66 14.93
N HIS A 407 -27.15 -17.75 14.56
CA HIS A 407 -28.28 -17.32 15.37
C HIS A 407 -29.42 -18.32 15.23
N ASP A 408 -30.00 -18.75 16.35
CA ASP A 408 -31.08 -19.74 16.37
C ASP A 408 -30.78 -20.99 15.52
N SER A 409 -29.58 -21.55 15.69
CA SER A 409 -29.07 -22.71 14.93
C SER A 409 -28.95 -22.54 13.42
N LYS A 410 -29.10 -21.31 12.90
CA LYS A 410 -28.96 -20.98 11.47
C LYS A 410 -27.76 -20.08 11.25
N LEU A 411 -27.07 -20.30 10.14
CA LEU A 411 -25.98 -19.43 9.69
C LEU A 411 -26.57 -18.26 8.89
N TYR A 412 -26.17 -17.04 9.23
CA TYR A 412 -26.55 -15.82 8.53
C TYR A 412 -25.34 -15.21 7.83
N CYS A 413 -25.59 -14.60 6.68
CA CYS A 413 -24.62 -13.83 5.90
C CYS A 413 -25.18 -12.42 5.68
N ALA A 414 -24.40 -11.39 6.01
CA ALA A 414 -24.71 -10.00 5.69
C ALA A 414 -23.67 -9.42 4.73
N VAL A 415 -24.11 -8.58 3.80
CA VAL A 415 -23.24 -7.87 2.85
C VAL A 415 -23.71 -6.44 2.65
N ARG A 416 -22.79 -5.55 2.26
CA ARG A 416 -23.12 -4.27 1.63
C ARG A 416 -23.29 -4.50 0.13
N GLY A 417 -24.34 -3.92 -0.47
CA GLY A 417 -24.50 -3.82 -1.92
C GLY A 417 -23.79 -2.59 -2.47
N PHE A 418 -23.62 -2.53 -3.79
CA PHE A 418 -23.02 -1.38 -4.47
C PHE A 418 -23.82 -0.08 -4.31
N ASP A 419 -25.14 -0.20 -4.13
CA ASP A 419 -26.06 0.86 -3.73
C ASP A 419 -25.91 1.34 -2.26
N ASP A 420 -24.84 0.93 -1.59
CA ASP A 420 -24.57 1.13 -0.15
C ASP A 420 -25.62 0.52 0.78
N GLN A 421 -26.58 -0.26 0.27
CA GLN A 421 -27.63 -0.89 1.06
C GLN A 421 -27.09 -2.15 1.73
N ILE A 422 -27.55 -2.44 2.95
CA ILE A 422 -27.21 -3.69 3.65
C ILE A 422 -28.23 -4.77 3.30
N TRP A 423 -27.73 -5.98 3.03
CA TRP A 423 -28.52 -7.15 2.64
C TRP A 423 -28.19 -8.34 3.54
N VAL A 424 -29.20 -9.14 3.90
CA VAL A 424 -29.03 -10.33 4.73
C VAL A 424 -29.63 -11.57 4.07
N SER A 425 -28.93 -12.68 4.16
CA SER A 425 -29.38 -14.02 3.77
C SER A 425 -29.15 -14.99 4.93
N ARG A 426 -29.97 -16.03 4.98
CA ARG A 426 -29.91 -17.08 5.99
C ARG A 426 -29.82 -18.44 5.34
N ARG A 427 -29.04 -19.34 5.93
CA ARG A 427 -28.98 -20.73 5.55
C ARG A 427 -30.06 -21.53 6.28
N ASP A 428 -30.90 -22.22 5.51
CA ASP A 428 -31.95 -23.11 6.00
C ASP A 428 -31.64 -24.55 5.54
N GLY A 429 -31.04 -25.35 6.44
CA GLY A 429 -30.48 -26.65 6.07
C GLY A 429 -29.34 -26.52 5.05
N THR A 430 -29.54 -27.04 3.83
CA THR A 430 -28.54 -27.01 2.75
C THR A 430 -28.68 -25.83 1.79
N THR A 431 -29.76 -25.04 1.88
CA THR A 431 -30.03 -23.94 0.95
C THR A 431 -29.89 -22.58 1.64
N TRP A 432 -29.66 -21.54 0.85
CA TRP A 432 -29.65 -20.16 1.29
C TRP A 432 -30.89 -19.43 0.80
N THR A 433 -31.45 -18.55 1.63
CA THR A 433 -32.48 -17.61 1.17
C THR A 433 -31.89 -16.61 0.19
N ARG A 434 -32.74 -15.96 -0.62
CA ARG A 434 -32.32 -14.75 -1.33
C ARG A 434 -31.89 -13.68 -0.32
N PHE A 435 -30.99 -12.81 -0.75
CA PHE A 435 -30.67 -11.60 0.00
C PHE A 435 -31.90 -10.70 0.09
N ALA A 436 -32.23 -10.24 1.29
CA ALA A 436 -33.28 -9.28 1.57
C ALA A 436 -32.66 -7.99 2.13
N ALA A 437 -33.17 -6.84 1.69
CA ALA A 437 -32.67 -5.54 2.14
C ALA A 437 -33.02 -5.29 3.60
N VAL A 438 -32.08 -4.71 4.34
CA VAL A 438 -32.28 -4.16 5.68
C VAL A 438 -32.71 -2.69 5.54
N SER A 439 -33.99 -2.46 5.27
CA SER A 439 -34.51 -1.15 4.86
C SER A 439 -34.08 0.00 5.77
N GLY A 440 -33.61 1.11 5.19
CA GLY A 440 -33.22 2.32 5.92
C GLY A 440 -31.81 2.30 6.52
N HIS A 441 -30.99 1.32 6.15
CA HIS A 441 -29.63 1.14 6.68
C HIS A 441 -28.62 1.15 5.54
N GLY A 442 -27.75 2.15 5.51
CA GLY A 442 -26.73 2.32 4.48
C GLY A 442 -25.33 2.51 5.06
N THR A 443 -24.31 1.98 4.38
CA THR A 443 -22.93 1.93 4.86
C THR A 443 -21.95 1.97 3.68
N HIS A 444 -20.76 2.54 3.89
CA HIS A 444 -19.61 2.42 2.97
C HIS A 444 -18.63 1.31 3.38
N HIS A 445 -18.93 0.63 4.48
CA HIS A 445 -18.08 -0.40 5.08
C HIS A 445 -18.81 -1.75 5.17
N ALA A 446 -18.04 -2.82 5.35
CA ALA A 446 -18.60 -4.14 5.65
C ALA A 446 -19.49 -4.09 6.92
N PRO A 447 -20.64 -4.79 6.93
CA PRO A 447 -21.44 -4.95 8.15
C PRO A 447 -20.77 -5.96 9.10
N ALA A 448 -21.28 -6.08 10.33
CA ALA A 448 -20.94 -7.17 11.26
C ALA A 448 -22.19 -7.79 11.88
N LEU A 449 -22.12 -9.07 12.25
CA LEU A 449 -23.23 -9.82 12.84
C LEU A 449 -22.83 -10.47 14.17
N ALA A 450 -23.76 -10.54 15.12
CA ALA A 450 -23.64 -11.37 16.33
C ALA A 450 -25.01 -11.82 16.84
N SER A 451 -25.08 -12.97 17.50
CA SER A 451 -26.28 -13.41 18.22
C SER A 451 -26.18 -13.02 19.69
N PHE A 452 -27.17 -12.29 20.21
CA PHE A 452 -27.21 -11.84 21.59
C PHE A 452 -28.66 -11.77 22.09
N ASN A 453 -28.92 -12.22 23.32
CA ASN A 453 -30.24 -12.16 23.97
C ASN A 453 -31.42 -12.61 23.07
N GLY A 454 -31.24 -13.71 22.35
CA GLY A 454 -32.29 -14.27 21.49
C GLY A 454 -32.57 -13.45 20.22
N ARG A 455 -31.67 -12.54 19.84
CA ARG A 455 -31.76 -11.74 18.61
C ARG A 455 -30.46 -11.81 17.81
N LEU A 456 -30.58 -11.70 16.49
CA LEU A 456 -29.48 -11.39 15.59
C LEU A 456 -29.27 -9.88 15.59
N TYR A 457 -28.08 -9.44 15.95
CA TYR A 457 -27.63 -8.06 15.87
C TYR A 457 -26.83 -7.85 14.59
N LEU A 458 -27.06 -6.72 13.93
CA LEU A 458 -26.29 -6.22 12.80
C LEU A 458 -25.70 -4.87 13.16
N ALA A 459 -24.39 -4.76 13.09
CA ALA A 459 -23.64 -3.52 13.26
C ALA A 459 -23.21 -2.96 11.90
N HIS A 460 -23.23 -1.64 11.76
CA HIS A 460 -22.67 -0.95 10.60
C HIS A 460 -22.20 0.45 10.98
N THR A 461 -21.34 1.01 10.12
CA THR A 461 -20.94 2.42 10.14
C THR A 461 -21.78 3.14 9.10
N GLY A 462 -22.62 4.08 9.56
CA GLY A 462 -23.52 4.84 8.69
C GLY A 462 -22.76 5.70 7.69
N ARG A 463 -23.45 6.13 6.62
CA ARG A 463 -22.90 7.09 5.63
C ARG A 463 -22.54 8.45 6.25
N ASP A 464 -23.06 8.72 7.45
CA ASP A 464 -22.77 9.89 8.28
C ASP A 464 -21.52 9.70 9.17
N GLY A 465 -20.80 8.58 9.05
CA GLY A 465 -19.64 8.25 9.89
C GLY A 465 -19.99 7.87 11.34
N SER A 466 -21.27 7.65 11.66
CA SER A 466 -21.71 7.20 12.99
C SER A 466 -21.81 5.68 13.09
N SER A 467 -21.65 5.15 14.29
CA SER A 467 -21.75 3.71 14.58
C SER A 467 -23.18 3.32 14.96
N TYR A 468 -23.74 2.27 14.35
CA TYR A 468 -25.12 1.83 14.57
C TYR A 468 -25.24 0.32 14.79
N VAL A 469 -26.29 -0.08 15.52
CA VAL A 469 -26.79 -1.46 15.57
C VAL A 469 -28.28 -1.53 15.25
N THR A 470 -28.71 -2.62 14.64
CA THR A 470 -30.12 -3.01 14.51
C THR A 470 -30.28 -4.50 14.82
N THR A 471 -31.51 -4.93 15.10
CA THR A 471 -31.77 -6.30 15.55
C THR A 471 -32.94 -6.95 14.81
N SER A 472 -32.87 -8.26 14.66
CA SER A 472 -33.96 -9.09 14.13
C SER A 472 -34.03 -10.41 14.89
N THR A 473 -35.20 -11.04 14.90
CA THR A 473 -35.37 -12.43 15.38
C THR A 473 -35.32 -13.46 14.25
N ASN A 474 -35.48 -13.02 13.00
CA ASN A 474 -35.61 -13.93 11.84
C ASN A 474 -34.71 -13.55 10.65
N GLY A 475 -34.04 -12.40 10.70
CA GLY A 475 -33.21 -11.83 9.64
C GLY A 475 -34.00 -11.15 8.51
N ALA A 476 -35.32 -11.01 8.64
CA ALA A 476 -36.18 -10.35 7.67
C ALA A 476 -36.78 -9.05 8.25
N ASP A 477 -37.29 -9.11 9.48
CA ASP A 477 -37.90 -7.96 10.15
C ASP A 477 -36.88 -7.33 11.10
N TRP A 478 -36.40 -6.14 10.73
CA TRP A 478 -35.35 -5.43 11.46
C TRP A 478 -35.91 -4.24 12.24
N SER A 479 -35.37 -4.01 13.43
CA SER A 479 -35.71 -2.83 14.24
C SER A 479 -35.19 -1.54 13.59
N ALA A 480 -35.65 -0.38 14.10
CA ALA A 480 -34.99 0.89 13.81
C ALA A 480 -33.53 0.88 14.29
N PRO A 481 -32.61 1.62 13.63
CA PRO A 481 -31.22 1.67 14.03
C PRO A 481 -31.05 2.39 15.37
N VAL A 482 -30.25 1.81 16.25
CA VAL A 482 -29.79 2.42 17.50
C VAL A 482 -28.37 2.92 17.28
N ARG A 483 -28.14 4.22 17.50
CA ARG A 483 -26.80 4.81 17.44
C ARG A 483 -25.98 4.38 18.65
N VAL A 484 -24.82 3.78 18.41
CA VAL A 484 -23.82 3.38 19.41
C VAL A 484 -22.92 4.56 19.75
N ALA A 485 -22.44 5.27 18.73
CA ALA A 485 -21.54 6.41 18.85
C ALA A 485 -21.64 7.35 17.64
N THR A 486 -21.28 8.63 17.82
CA THR A 486 -21.14 9.62 16.74
C THR A 486 -19.73 9.58 16.12
N ALA A 487 -19.18 8.37 15.96
CA ALA A 487 -17.85 8.12 15.45
C ALA A 487 -17.80 6.72 14.84
N GLY A 488 -16.99 6.54 13.79
CA GLY A 488 -16.84 5.29 13.04
C GLY A 488 -16.11 5.54 11.72
N SER A 489 -14.85 5.12 11.62
CA SER A 489 -14.04 5.30 10.40
C SER A 489 -13.75 4.00 9.66
N THR A 490 -14.09 2.85 10.26
CA THR A 490 -13.86 1.51 9.68
C THR A 490 -15.14 0.67 9.72
N ALA A 491 -15.10 -0.52 9.13
CA ALA A 491 -16.10 -1.55 9.41
C ALA A 491 -16.09 -1.90 10.92
N PRO A 492 -17.26 -2.12 11.53
CA PRO A 492 -17.34 -2.50 12.93
C PRO A 492 -17.19 -4.02 13.12
N THR A 493 -17.04 -4.43 14.37
CA THR A 493 -17.08 -5.83 14.79
C THR A 493 -17.91 -6.00 16.05
N LEU A 494 -18.55 -7.17 16.18
CA LEU A 494 -19.40 -7.53 17.31
C LEU A 494 -18.91 -8.82 17.97
N ALA A 495 -18.96 -8.86 19.30
CA ALA A 495 -18.81 -10.08 20.08
C ALA A 495 -19.76 -10.07 21.28
N VAL A 496 -19.91 -11.20 21.96
CA VAL A 496 -20.67 -11.27 23.22
C VAL A 496 -19.73 -11.74 24.31
N ARG A 497 -19.67 -11.00 25.42
CA ARG A 497 -18.88 -11.38 26.60
C ARG A 497 -19.68 -11.14 27.87
N ASN A 498 -19.72 -12.14 28.75
CA ASN A 498 -20.36 -12.05 30.07
C ASN A 498 -21.78 -11.44 30.04
N GLY A 499 -22.61 -11.88 29.09
CA GLY A 499 -23.99 -11.39 28.96
C GLY A 499 -24.12 -9.95 28.44
N ALA A 500 -23.05 -9.36 27.88
CA ALA A 500 -23.09 -8.08 27.20
C ALA A 500 -22.66 -8.21 25.74
N LEU A 501 -23.33 -7.47 24.87
CA LEU A 501 -22.89 -7.21 23.51
C LEU A 501 -21.70 -6.24 23.55
N VAL A 502 -20.67 -6.53 22.78
CA VAL A 502 -19.48 -5.71 22.61
C VAL A 502 -19.44 -5.21 21.18
N TYR A 503 -19.21 -3.91 21.00
CA TYR A 503 -18.99 -3.26 19.71
C TYR A 503 -17.59 -2.68 19.70
N ALA A 504 -16.84 -2.89 18.61
CA ALA A 504 -15.56 -2.22 18.40
C ALA A 504 -15.38 -1.75 16.94
N PHE A 505 -14.57 -0.71 16.77
CA PHE A 505 -14.29 -0.06 15.49
C PHE A 505 -13.01 0.76 15.58
N GLY A 506 -12.40 1.03 14.43
CA GLY A 506 -11.32 2.01 14.30
C GLY A 506 -11.86 3.43 14.14
N HIS A 507 -11.23 4.39 14.82
CA HIS A 507 -11.52 5.81 14.65
C HIS A 507 -10.27 6.65 14.91
N GLY A 508 -9.88 7.46 13.92
CA GLY A 508 -8.58 8.10 13.89
C GLY A 508 -7.47 7.04 13.99
N LEU A 509 -6.51 7.25 14.88
CA LEU A 509 -5.35 6.37 15.02
C LEU A 509 -5.55 5.22 16.02
N GLN A 510 -6.75 5.07 16.61
CA GLN A 510 -7.01 4.16 17.72
C GLN A 510 -8.21 3.24 17.46
N ILE A 511 -8.25 2.11 18.16
CA ILE A 511 -9.42 1.23 18.20
C ILE A 511 -10.21 1.55 19.46
N TYR A 512 -11.52 1.73 19.30
CA TYR A 512 -12.46 1.97 20.39
C TYR A 512 -13.40 0.78 20.55
N PHE A 513 -13.87 0.57 21.78
CA PHE A 513 -14.87 -0.42 22.11
C PHE A 513 -15.88 0.08 23.15
N THR A 514 -17.05 -0.53 23.18
CA THR A 514 -18.10 -0.28 24.17
C THR A 514 -18.95 -1.53 24.42
N TYR A 515 -19.69 -1.53 25.52
CA TYR A 515 -20.56 -2.61 25.95
C TYR A 515 -22.02 -2.17 26.04
N SER A 516 -22.92 -3.12 25.81
CA SER A 516 -24.33 -2.98 26.12
C SER A 516 -24.92 -4.28 26.68
N SER A 517 -25.67 -4.18 27.77
CA SER A 517 -26.38 -5.32 28.36
C SER A 517 -27.69 -5.66 27.65
N ASN A 518 -28.22 -4.75 26.84
CA ASN A 518 -29.52 -4.89 26.17
C ASN A 518 -29.48 -4.56 24.67
N GLY A 519 -28.37 -4.03 24.16
CA GLY A 519 -28.19 -3.62 22.78
C GLY A 519 -28.88 -2.30 22.40
N THR A 520 -29.46 -1.58 23.36
CA THR A 520 -30.12 -0.28 23.13
C THR A 520 -29.49 0.86 23.93
N SER A 521 -28.87 0.55 25.07
CA SER A 521 -28.16 1.51 25.92
C SER A 521 -26.69 1.11 25.98
N TRP A 522 -25.82 2.00 25.52
CA TRP A 522 -24.38 1.74 25.38
C TRP A 522 -23.59 2.50 26.44
N GLN A 523 -22.52 1.87 26.92
CA GLN A 523 -21.55 2.53 27.78
C GLN A 523 -20.75 3.58 26.98
N PRO A 524 -20.09 4.54 27.66
CA PRO A 524 -19.13 5.42 27.00
C PRO A 524 -18.06 4.64 26.25
N LEU A 525 -17.58 5.20 25.14
CA LEU A 525 -16.47 4.62 24.38
C LEU A 525 -15.20 4.56 25.23
N ALA A 526 -14.49 3.44 25.15
CA ALA A 526 -13.15 3.30 25.69
C ALA A 526 -12.16 3.01 24.56
N ALA A 527 -11.01 3.68 24.54
CA ALA A 527 -9.90 3.32 23.66
C ALA A 527 -9.24 2.03 24.17
N VAL A 528 -8.75 1.20 23.25
CA VAL A 528 -7.91 0.05 23.61
C VAL A 528 -6.49 0.58 23.87
N PRO A 529 -5.97 0.51 25.10
CA PRO A 529 -4.67 1.08 25.43
C PRO A 529 -3.52 0.23 24.87
N GLY A 530 -2.41 0.89 24.55
CA GLY A 530 -1.14 0.20 24.26
C GLY A 530 -1.04 -0.47 22.88
N LEU A 531 -1.92 -0.14 21.93
CA LEU A 531 -1.87 -0.72 20.58
C LEU A 531 -0.78 -0.11 19.66
N GLY A 532 -0.20 1.02 20.07
CA GLY A 532 0.67 1.85 19.24
C GLY A 532 -0.14 2.91 18.47
N VAL A 533 0.57 3.68 17.65
CA VAL A 533 -0.03 4.64 16.72
C VAL A 533 -0.61 3.90 15.51
N PHE A 534 -1.71 4.44 14.95
CA PHE A 534 -2.38 3.97 13.72
C PHE A 534 -3.07 2.59 13.76
N ALA A 535 -3.29 1.99 14.95
CA ALA A 535 -4.03 0.73 15.07
C ALA A 535 -5.48 0.82 14.57
N GLY A 536 -6.05 2.04 14.51
CA GLY A 536 -7.43 2.31 14.11
C GLY A 536 -7.71 2.40 12.60
N LEU A 537 -6.71 2.22 11.74
CA LEU A 537 -6.89 2.45 10.29
C LEU A 537 -7.61 1.31 9.56
N HIS A 538 -7.66 0.11 10.13
CA HIS A 538 -8.37 -1.03 9.57
C HIS A 538 -9.40 -1.60 10.55
N ALA A 539 -10.39 -2.29 10.00
CA ALA A 539 -11.42 -2.95 10.81
C ALA A 539 -10.78 -3.97 11.78
N PRO A 540 -11.04 -3.88 13.08
CA PRO A 540 -10.62 -4.90 14.04
C PRO A 540 -11.56 -6.11 13.97
N ALA A 541 -11.10 -7.24 14.51
CA ALA A 541 -11.96 -8.40 14.77
C ALA A 541 -12.05 -8.70 16.26
N LEU A 542 -13.25 -9.07 16.72
CA LEU A 542 -13.52 -9.50 18.08
C LEU A 542 -14.07 -10.93 18.13
N ALA A 543 -13.63 -11.68 19.14
CA ALA A 543 -14.28 -12.92 19.53
C ALA A 543 -14.08 -13.18 21.03
N THR A 544 -15.02 -13.88 21.66
CA THR A 544 -14.90 -14.23 23.09
C THR A 544 -14.56 -15.70 23.24
N LEU A 545 -13.41 -15.98 23.86
CA LEU A 545 -12.98 -17.33 24.23
C LEU A 545 -12.76 -17.38 25.74
N GLN A 546 -13.35 -18.38 26.43
CA GLN A 546 -13.19 -18.57 27.87
C GLN A 546 -13.43 -17.29 28.71
N ASN A 547 -14.49 -16.55 28.35
CA ASN A 547 -14.86 -15.26 28.97
C ASN A 547 -13.82 -14.13 28.83
N LYS A 548 -12.78 -14.30 28.01
CA LYS A 548 -11.86 -13.24 27.61
C LYS A 548 -12.26 -12.70 26.25
N LEU A 549 -12.18 -11.39 26.08
CA LEU A 549 -12.40 -10.76 24.78
C LEU A 549 -11.07 -10.74 24.03
N HIS A 550 -10.98 -11.46 22.92
CA HIS A 550 -9.84 -11.42 22.02
C HIS A 550 -10.09 -10.39 20.94
N LEU A 551 -9.08 -9.56 20.68
CA LEU A 551 -9.06 -8.59 19.61
C LEU A 551 -7.88 -8.89 18.69
N ALA A 552 -8.15 -8.93 17.39
CA ALA A 552 -7.12 -8.97 16.36
C ALA A 552 -7.21 -7.70 15.50
N TYR A 553 -6.06 -7.15 15.13
CA TYR A 553 -5.98 -5.97 14.26
C TYR A 553 -4.75 -6.04 13.35
N ARG A 554 -4.82 -5.31 12.23
CA ARG A 554 -3.72 -5.12 11.29
C ARG A 554 -2.97 -3.84 11.69
N ASP A 555 -1.65 -3.91 11.83
CA ASP A 555 -0.85 -2.68 11.84
C ASP A 555 -0.67 -2.14 10.41
N PRO A 556 -0.65 -0.82 10.23
CA PRO A 556 -0.54 -0.24 8.89
C PRO A 556 0.84 -0.43 8.28
N PHE A 557 1.90 -0.50 9.12
CA PHE A 557 3.28 -0.60 8.67
C PHE A 557 3.72 -2.05 8.46
N GLY A 558 3.53 -2.54 7.24
CA GLY A 558 3.91 -3.89 6.83
C GLY A 558 2.77 -4.91 6.95
N GLY A 559 1.60 -4.50 7.43
CA GLY A 559 0.39 -5.32 7.43
C GLY A 559 0.46 -6.48 8.41
N ASN A 560 1.23 -6.37 9.50
CA ASN A 560 1.31 -7.47 10.45
C ASN A 560 0.04 -7.58 11.28
N ILE A 561 -0.22 -8.79 11.74
CA ILE A 561 -1.41 -9.10 12.51
C ILE A 561 -1.03 -9.12 13.97
N GLN A 562 -1.69 -8.28 14.76
CA GLN A 562 -1.48 -8.15 16.18
C GLN A 562 -2.71 -8.69 16.92
N THR A 563 -2.50 -9.33 18.08
CA THR A 563 -3.59 -9.75 18.96
C THR A 563 -3.39 -9.25 20.38
N THR A 564 -4.49 -8.84 21.01
CA THR A 564 -4.51 -8.51 22.44
C THR A 564 -5.78 -9.08 23.07
N VAL A 565 -5.75 -9.29 24.39
CA VAL A 565 -6.82 -9.96 25.12
C VAL A 565 -7.25 -9.12 26.32
N HIS A 566 -8.55 -8.87 26.44
CA HIS A 566 -9.15 -8.23 27.61
C HIS A 566 -9.69 -9.28 28.59
N ASN A 567 -9.13 -9.32 29.78
CA ASN A 567 -9.47 -10.30 30.83
C ASN A 567 -10.73 -9.93 31.64
N GLY A 568 -11.28 -8.74 31.46
CA GLY A 568 -12.35 -8.21 32.32
C GLY A 568 -12.03 -6.84 32.85
N THR A 569 -10.76 -6.60 33.16
CA THR A 569 -10.25 -5.39 33.81
C THR A 569 -9.19 -4.67 32.98
N SER A 570 -8.36 -5.40 32.23
CA SER A 570 -7.24 -4.84 31.49
C SER A 570 -6.97 -5.60 30.19
N TRP A 571 -6.39 -4.89 29.23
CA TRP A 571 -5.85 -5.46 28.00
C TRP A 571 -4.42 -5.96 28.22
N SER A 572 -4.05 -7.08 27.61
CA SER A 572 -2.67 -7.54 27.55
C SER A 572 -1.84 -6.70 26.56
N ALA A 573 -0.52 -6.77 26.66
CA ALA A 573 0.34 -6.26 25.59
C ALA A 573 0.01 -6.97 24.25
N PRO A 574 0.02 -6.25 23.11
CA PRO A 574 -0.17 -6.87 21.81
C PRO A 574 0.91 -7.93 21.52
N THR A 575 0.50 -9.03 20.91
CA THR A 575 1.37 -10.10 20.42
C THR A 575 1.18 -10.27 18.93
N ARG A 576 2.29 -10.25 18.19
CA ARG A 576 2.31 -10.42 16.74
C ARG A 576 2.06 -11.89 16.37
N LEU A 577 1.12 -12.12 15.46
CA LEU A 577 0.95 -13.39 14.76
C LEU A 577 1.90 -13.39 13.56
N ALA A 578 2.53 -14.54 13.30
CA ALA A 578 3.39 -14.69 12.13
C ALA A 578 2.53 -14.57 10.85
N GLY A 579 2.86 -13.66 9.94
CA GLY A 579 2.13 -13.41 8.70
C GLY A 579 1.73 -11.95 8.53
N THR A 580 1.36 -11.58 7.30
CA THR A 580 0.88 -10.24 6.94
C THR A 580 -0.39 -10.35 6.10
N THR A 581 -1.21 -9.31 6.17
CA THR A 581 -2.48 -9.20 5.46
C THR A 581 -2.60 -7.81 4.87
N PRO A 582 -3.24 -7.64 3.71
CA PRO A 582 -3.62 -6.32 3.19
C PRO A 582 -4.91 -5.78 3.83
N ASP A 583 -5.76 -6.62 4.43
CA ASP A 583 -7.03 -6.23 5.04
C ASP A 583 -7.11 -6.53 6.55
N GLY A 584 -8.18 -6.08 7.21
CA GLY A 584 -8.49 -6.45 8.59
C GLY A 584 -8.71 -7.96 8.77
N PRO A 585 -8.28 -8.56 9.90
CA PRO A 585 -8.51 -9.98 10.18
C PRO A 585 -9.98 -10.27 10.52
N ALA A 586 -10.34 -11.55 10.60
CA ALA A 586 -11.61 -12.02 11.14
C ALA A 586 -11.40 -13.12 12.19
N LEU A 587 -12.21 -13.11 13.25
CA LEU A 587 -12.10 -14.06 14.37
C LEU A 587 -13.37 -14.90 14.52
N ALA A 588 -13.21 -16.20 14.83
CA ALA A 588 -14.30 -17.06 15.26
C ALA A 588 -13.84 -18.11 16.27
N VAL A 589 -14.73 -18.51 17.16
CA VAL A 589 -14.48 -19.60 18.12
C VAL A 589 -15.18 -20.87 17.65
N ARG A 590 -14.44 -21.98 17.55
CA ARG A 590 -14.97 -23.33 17.30
C ARG A 590 -14.56 -24.23 18.46
N GLY A 591 -15.54 -24.68 19.24
CA GLY A 591 -15.29 -25.46 20.45
C GLY A 591 -14.49 -24.66 21.47
N SER A 592 -13.29 -25.15 21.85
CA SER A 592 -12.38 -24.46 22.77
C SER A 592 -11.25 -23.69 22.08
N ASN A 593 -11.28 -23.60 20.74
CA ASN A 593 -10.23 -22.98 19.96
C ASN A 593 -10.73 -21.68 19.32
N LEU A 594 -9.86 -20.68 19.28
CA LEU A 594 -10.07 -19.45 18.52
C LEU A 594 -9.37 -19.57 17.17
N TYR A 595 -9.94 -19.00 16.12
CA TYR A 595 -9.38 -18.97 14.78
C TYR A 595 -9.30 -17.54 14.28
N CYS A 596 -8.22 -17.23 13.56
CA CYS A 596 -8.02 -15.98 12.85
C CYS A 596 -7.95 -16.28 11.35
N ALA A 597 -8.81 -15.66 10.55
CA ALA A 597 -8.81 -15.73 9.10
C ALA A 597 -8.34 -14.40 8.51
N ILE A 598 -7.56 -14.46 7.44
CA ILE A 598 -7.06 -13.30 6.71
C ILE A 598 -7.13 -13.54 5.21
N ARG A 599 -7.10 -12.45 4.44
CA ARG A 599 -6.66 -12.50 3.05
C ARG A 599 -5.13 -12.40 3.03
N GLY A 600 -4.46 -13.21 2.24
CA GLY A 600 -3.02 -13.08 1.98
C GLY A 600 -2.74 -12.12 0.82
N HIS A 601 -1.50 -11.65 0.69
CA HIS A 601 -1.08 -10.86 -0.48
C HIS A 601 -1.13 -11.65 -1.80
N ASP A 602 -1.27 -12.99 -1.74
CA ASP A 602 -1.56 -13.86 -2.88
C ASP A 602 -3.06 -13.90 -3.25
N SER A 603 -3.86 -13.02 -2.64
CA SER A 603 -5.32 -12.96 -2.76
C SER A 603 -6.05 -14.24 -2.35
N ASN A 604 -5.39 -15.14 -1.62
CA ASN A 604 -6.00 -16.34 -1.07
C ASN A 604 -6.46 -16.14 0.38
N ILE A 605 -7.24 -17.08 0.89
CA ILE A 605 -7.63 -17.10 2.30
C ILE A 605 -6.68 -17.99 3.09
N TRP A 606 -6.23 -17.45 4.22
CA TRP A 606 -5.36 -18.14 5.17
C TRP A 606 -6.01 -18.10 6.55
N PHE A 607 -5.76 -19.12 7.37
CA PHE A 607 -6.23 -19.14 8.75
C PHE A 607 -5.19 -19.71 9.72
N ALA A 608 -5.22 -19.22 10.96
CA ALA A 608 -4.42 -19.71 12.07
C ALA A 608 -5.34 -20.07 13.25
N GLY A 609 -4.95 -21.07 14.04
CA GLY A 609 -5.68 -21.48 15.25
C GLY A 609 -4.92 -21.12 16.53
N PHE A 610 -5.67 -20.77 17.57
CA PHE A 610 -5.20 -20.55 18.93
C PHE A 610 -5.79 -21.63 19.85
N ASP A 611 -4.90 -22.38 20.50
CA ASP A 611 -5.24 -23.55 21.33
C ASP A 611 -5.45 -23.23 22.83
N GLY A 612 -5.38 -21.95 23.19
CA GLY A 612 -5.44 -21.48 24.58
C GLY A 612 -4.07 -21.09 25.15
N ALA A 613 -2.97 -21.56 24.56
CA ALA A 613 -1.61 -21.20 24.96
C ALA A 613 -0.88 -20.38 23.89
N GLY A 614 -1.05 -20.71 22.61
CA GLY A 614 -0.35 -20.04 21.52
C GLY A 614 -1.07 -20.14 20.17
N TRP A 615 -0.63 -19.30 19.23
CA TRP A 615 -1.09 -19.34 17.85
C TRP A 615 -0.21 -20.29 17.02
N GLY A 616 -0.86 -21.16 16.24
CA GLY A 616 -0.20 -21.89 15.16
C GLY A 616 0.11 -20.97 13.97
N GLY A 617 0.93 -21.46 13.02
CA GLY A 617 1.19 -20.76 11.76
C GLY A 617 -0.04 -20.73 10.83
N PHE A 618 -0.10 -19.75 9.92
CA PHE A 618 -1.16 -19.68 8.93
C PHE A 618 -1.11 -20.88 7.97
N GLN A 619 -2.28 -21.46 7.74
CA GLN A 619 -2.52 -22.55 6.81
C GLN A 619 -3.37 -22.02 5.65
N LYS A 620 -2.98 -22.39 4.43
CA LYS A 620 -3.75 -22.05 3.23
C LYS A 620 -5.03 -22.86 3.20
N THR A 621 -6.17 -22.22 2.91
CA THR A 621 -7.44 -22.90 2.65
C THR A 621 -7.44 -23.52 1.25
N PRO A 622 -8.53 -24.12 0.72
CA PRO A 622 -8.61 -24.40 -0.71
C PRO A 622 -8.26 -23.16 -1.51
N THR A 623 -7.61 -23.32 -2.66
CA THR A 623 -7.22 -22.20 -3.50
C THR A 623 -8.46 -21.44 -3.97
N VAL A 624 -8.69 -20.28 -3.35
CA VAL A 624 -9.70 -19.31 -3.72
C VAL A 624 -9.03 -17.98 -4.05
N ILE A 625 -9.72 -17.13 -4.79
CA ILE A 625 -9.27 -15.76 -5.06
C ILE A 625 -10.33 -14.82 -4.50
N THR A 626 -9.89 -13.90 -3.66
CA THR A 626 -10.73 -12.87 -3.07
C THR A 626 -10.00 -11.53 -3.06
N LEU A 627 -10.76 -10.44 -3.16
CA LEU A 627 -10.27 -9.07 -3.07
C LEU A 627 -10.84 -8.35 -1.83
N THR A 628 -11.35 -9.10 -0.88
CA THR A 628 -11.95 -8.61 0.36
C THR A 628 -11.45 -9.45 1.54
N ALA A 629 -11.47 -8.90 2.76
CA ALA A 629 -11.29 -9.72 3.96
C ALA A 629 -12.32 -10.87 4.01
N PRO A 630 -11.95 -12.06 4.50
CA PRO A 630 -12.89 -13.15 4.71
C PRO A 630 -13.73 -12.92 5.96
N ALA A 631 -14.96 -13.43 5.98
CA ALA A 631 -15.69 -13.70 7.22
C ALA A 631 -15.49 -15.16 7.63
N ILE A 632 -15.44 -15.42 8.94
CA ILE A 632 -15.36 -16.77 9.50
C ILE A 632 -16.45 -16.97 10.56
N ALA A 633 -17.07 -18.15 10.58
CA ALA A 633 -18.01 -18.56 11.64
C ALA A 633 -17.97 -20.07 11.87
N ALA A 634 -18.31 -20.50 13.08
CA ALA A 634 -18.40 -21.92 13.47
C ALA A 634 -19.83 -22.26 13.92
N PRO A 635 -20.69 -22.83 13.05
CA PRO A 635 -22.06 -23.20 13.41
C PRO A 635 -22.16 -24.39 14.36
N ASN A 636 -21.10 -25.18 14.47
CA ASN A 636 -21.03 -26.33 15.35
C ASN A 636 -19.57 -26.56 15.79
N THR A 637 -19.32 -27.63 16.54
CA THR A 637 -17.99 -27.95 17.08
C THR A 637 -17.00 -28.46 16.03
N ASP A 638 -17.45 -28.78 14.82
CA ASP A 638 -16.68 -29.47 13.79
C ASP A 638 -16.34 -28.58 12.60
N ASP A 639 -17.26 -27.73 12.18
CA ASP A 639 -17.17 -26.96 10.95
C ASP A 639 -16.70 -25.52 11.17
N LEU A 640 -15.84 -25.05 10.27
CA LEU A 640 -15.58 -23.64 10.03
C LEU A 640 -16.14 -23.26 8.66
N TYR A 641 -16.86 -22.15 8.62
CA TYR A 641 -17.39 -21.54 7.42
C TYR A 641 -16.64 -20.26 7.11
N PHE A 642 -16.30 -20.10 5.84
CA PHE A 642 -15.64 -18.92 5.32
C PHE A 642 -16.51 -18.32 4.21
N ALA A 643 -16.82 -17.04 4.30
CA ALA A 643 -17.48 -16.28 3.24
C ALA A 643 -16.56 -15.18 2.73
N TYR A 644 -16.60 -14.89 1.44
CA TYR A 644 -15.72 -13.90 0.80
C TYR A 644 -16.29 -13.38 -0.52
N GLY A 645 -15.88 -12.18 -0.94
CA GLY A 645 -16.11 -11.69 -2.30
C GLY A 645 -15.16 -12.36 -3.27
N SER A 646 -15.69 -13.03 -4.31
CA SER A 646 -14.89 -13.82 -5.25
C SER A 646 -14.32 -13.00 -6.42
N ALA A 647 -13.20 -13.46 -6.95
CA ALA A 647 -12.52 -12.88 -8.11
C ALA A 647 -11.90 -13.99 -9.01
N ASP A 648 -11.47 -13.64 -10.22
CA ASP A 648 -10.66 -14.46 -11.12
C ASP A 648 -9.51 -13.67 -11.76
N PHE A 649 -8.52 -14.37 -12.32
CA PHE A 649 -7.42 -13.77 -13.08
C PHE A 649 -7.68 -13.82 -14.58
#